data_AF-A0A2T6ZAE3-F1
#
_entry.id   AF-A0A2T6ZAE3-F1
#
_cell.length_a   1.000
_cell.length_b   1.000
_cell.length_c   1.000
_cell.angle_alpha   90.00
_cell.angle_beta   90.00
_cell.angle_gamma   90.00
#
_symmetry.space_group_name_H-M   'P 1'
#
loop_
_entity.id
_entity.type
_entity.pdbx_description
1 polymer ?
#
loop_
_entity_poly.entity_id
_entity_poly.type
_entity_poly.pdbx_seq_one_letter_code
_entity_poly.pdbx_strand_id
1 'polypeptide(L)'
;MATVNPECAQSHKGPSESLQLDDETLRFIGQMIMVGFEGLTVTPEIRMMIEKYYVGNILLTRRNIRDGVQLARLTQELQNIAQSTGFQRPLIIGIDQENGMISRLGDGVRGTHFPGSMALGATRSPSQTFDIAKATAKELVAVGINWNFAPLLDVVSESNSSVIGVRAFGDDPQAVGRYGVAFAEGLRAGGIGHCAKHFPGTGQITNKDGSRSSTFNFKTRNELGANELIPFRRAVSAGLDSLMLTSSIWGESLQGDGGITVPADAKHIIHEVLRRQLGYDGLTVCDVTDMPGYGRGLDVGKAAVIAVKAGCDMLQIYDEPEAQRKAIEAVREAIGTEKVARSDIYRSSGRALQLKEHYLSWRTALAAPDPQRLSSLMQEHQALARTVYENSITVVRDEKSLLPLSSRVRSTDNILLLTPVVRPLYHRAPDELPVDPFECLGRALARHHPKVRHAPYTVRGITSTHVALIKRAAAVIFVAANANRPNTNSQLETAGAVHRLCLNKPLVTLAACDPYELLTDRTFGTYICTYEYSPMALETAAAVIFGERHASGSLPISIPGTPTLRQQRLWFVEVWEKRRDLFASADLWRDCLGRKWPLDASTLSALLDRPGCSKHFVVRRAMTNELLGLVATYTVMAGPSQLVGSLALLIVRPSHRNLGIGLSLHEVAVRHLSKQQGISSLQLGSIFPRLFPGLPVDLPSEDLSWFARRGWKLEDKFLYDLYMQIDTWSVPEGGMPPLNEKGVSFGCCNADQFDALIEFEEKNFGTYLGWVDKYQALKTTDDIADAMIAYTSQGIVGAALIFSPVGNNQISKDIPWPKMIGERVGGIACMGVKAECRGQGVGLGLICASIMELKQRGLRGCFVDWADFEGTYKELGFSQWGKYREIWRNV
;
A
#
# COMPACT_ATOMS: atom_id res chain seq x y z
N MET A 1 -57.41 2.55 27.66
CA MET A 1 -58.28 1.91 28.67
C MET A 1 -58.69 0.54 28.15
N ALA A 2 -58.09 -0.51 28.68
CA ALA A 2 -58.68 -1.85 28.77
C ALA A 2 -57.81 -2.64 29.75
N THR A 3 -58.47 -3.02 30.83
CA THR A 3 -58.00 -3.70 32.04
C THR A 3 -57.67 -5.16 31.79
N VAL A 4 -56.60 -5.67 32.41
CA VAL A 4 -56.43 -7.10 32.70
C VAL A 4 -56.34 -7.26 34.22
N ASN A 5 -57.21 -8.11 34.74
CA ASN A 5 -57.38 -8.41 36.16
C ASN A 5 -56.29 -9.40 36.66
N PRO A 6 -56.01 -9.41 37.98
CA PRO A 6 -54.85 -10.04 38.61
C PRO A 6 -55.14 -11.42 39.22
N GLU A 7 -54.12 -11.96 39.87
CA GLU A 7 -54.08 -13.12 40.79
C GLU A 7 -53.71 -14.49 40.20
N CYS A 8 -52.43 -14.85 40.36
CA CYS A 8 -52.10 -15.95 41.25
C CYS A 8 -50.75 -15.67 41.93
N ALA A 9 -50.77 -15.64 43.25
CA ALA A 9 -49.66 -15.25 44.11
C ALA A 9 -48.79 -16.44 44.53
N GLN A 10 -47.48 -16.19 44.54
CA GLN A 10 -46.43 -16.70 45.44
C GLN A 10 -46.06 -18.20 45.43
N SER A 11 -44.76 -18.47 45.21
CA SER A 11 -43.90 -18.88 46.32
C SER A 11 -42.43 -18.58 46.03
N HIS A 12 -41.79 -17.84 46.94
CA HIS A 12 -40.34 -17.81 47.07
C HIS A 12 -39.86 -19.16 47.62
N LYS A 13 -38.95 -19.83 46.89
CA LYS A 13 -38.01 -20.82 47.45
C LYS A 13 -36.58 -20.36 47.17
N GLY A 14 -35.72 -20.59 48.16
CA GLY A 14 -34.40 -19.98 48.34
C GLY A 14 -33.27 -20.44 47.40
N PRO A 15 -32.01 -20.13 47.76
CA PRO A 15 -30.90 -20.06 46.83
C PRO A 15 -30.25 -21.43 46.61
N SER A 16 -30.16 -21.88 45.36
CA SER A 16 -29.09 -22.71 44.77
C SER A 16 -29.59 -23.53 43.58
N GLU A 17 -29.71 -22.89 42.42
CA GLU A 17 -29.45 -23.58 41.15
C GLU A 17 -28.41 -22.73 40.43
N SER A 18 -27.20 -23.28 40.29
CA SER A 18 -26.15 -22.66 39.51
C SER A 18 -26.68 -22.37 38.12
N LEU A 19 -26.64 -21.10 37.70
CA LEU A 19 -26.86 -20.68 36.32
C LEU A 19 -25.84 -21.39 35.42
N GLN A 20 -26.14 -22.61 34.99
CA GLN A 20 -25.43 -23.26 33.89
C GLN A 20 -25.82 -22.51 32.61
N LEU A 21 -24.96 -21.59 32.18
CA LEU A 21 -25.03 -21.03 30.84
C LEU A 21 -24.91 -22.18 29.82
N ASP A 22 -25.68 -22.11 28.74
CA ASP A 22 -25.68 -23.11 27.67
C ASP A 22 -24.30 -23.25 26.98
N ASP A 23 -24.06 -24.43 26.41
CA ASP A 23 -22.82 -24.75 25.63
C ASP A 23 -22.59 -23.75 24.49
N GLU A 24 -23.67 -23.19 23.95
CA GLU A 24 -23.67 -22.17 22.91
C GLU A 24 -22.97 -20.88 23.37
N THR A 25 -23.28 -20.37 24.56
CA THR A 25 -22.62 -19.18 25.12
C THR A 25 -21.12 -19.39 25.27
N LEU A 26 -20.69 -20.57 25.74
CA LEU A 26 -19.27 -20.89 25.88
C LEU A 26 -18.55 -20.92 24.53
N ARG A 27 -19.19 -21.43 23.47
CA ARG A 27 -18.64 -21.40 22.11
C ARG A 27 -18.40 -19.98 21.61
N PHE A 28 -19.33 -19.05 21.87
CA PHE A 28 -19.14 -17.64 21.50
C PHE A 28 -18.02 -16.97 22.31
N ILE A 29 -17.93 -17.24 23.62
CA ILE A 29 -16.80 -16.77 24.44
C ILE A 29 -15.49 -17.31 23.86
N GLY A 30 -15.41 -18.60 23.55
CA GLY A 30 -14.22 -19.24 22.98
C GLY A 30 -13.75 -18.60 21.66
N GLN A 31 -14.66 -18.08 20.82
CA GLN A 31 -14.29 -17.33 19.61
C GLN A 31 -13.66 -15.96 19.90
N MET A 32 -13.90 -15.37 21.07
CA MET A 32 -13.30 -14.11 21.50
C MET A 32 -11.93 -14.31 22.17
N ILE A 33 -11.48 -15.54 22.35
CA ILE A 33 -10.27 -15.83 23.14
C ILE A 33 -9.15 -16.28 22.23
N MET A 34 -7.97 -15.67 22.43
CA MET A 34 -6.71 -16.08 21.82
C MET A 34 -5.71 -16.44 22.90
N VAL A 35 -5.14 -17.65 22.80
CA VAL A 35 -4.16 -18.16 23.77
C VAL A 35 -2.85 -18.53 23.10
N GLY A 36 -1.75 -18.43 23.84
CA GLY A 36 -0.47 -19.06 23.49
C GLY A 36 -0.24 -20.32 24.31
N PHE A 37 0.79 -21.09 23.95
CA PHE A 37 1.26 -22.24 24.73
C PHE A 37 2.75 -22.48 24.47
N GLU A 38 3.36 -23.31 25.32
CA GLU A 38 4.76 -23.70 25.22
C GLU A 38 4.94 -25.06 24.54
N GLY A 39 6.04 -25.22 23.79
CA GLY A 39 6.39 -26.49 23.16
C GLY A 39 6.19 -26.54 21.65
N LEU A 40 6.73 -27.59 21.03
CA LEU A 40 6.81 -27.79 19.58
C LEU A 40 5.70 -28.70 19.01
N THR A 41 4.83 -29.22 19.87
CA THR A 41 3.72 -30.12 19.51
C THR A 41 2.48 -29.73 20.31
N VAL A 42 1.31 -30.21 19.91
CA VAL A 42 0.08 -30.01 20.69
C VAL A 42 0.27 -30.60 22.10
N THR A 43 0.07 -29.78 23.12
CA THR A 43 0.10 -30.20 24.53
C THR A 43 -1.31 -30.57 25.03
N PRO A 44 -1.43 -31.33 26.14
CA PRO A 44 -2.73 -31.60 26.76
C PRO A 44 -3.50 -30.32 27.10
N GLU A 45 -2.81 -29.26 27.50
CA GLU A 45 -3.41 -27.99 27.94
C GLU A 45 -4.02 -27.22 26.77
N ILE A 46 -3.31 -27.08 25.65
CA ILE A 46 -3.87 -26.40 24.47
C ILE A 46 -4.98 -27.22 23.83
N ARG A 47 -4.88 -28.56 23.86
CA ARG A 47 -5.97 -29.46 23.45
C ARG A 47 -7.23 -29.22 24.29
N MET A 48 -7.08 -29.16 25.62
CA MET A 48 -8.18 -28.86 26.53
C MET A 48 -8.81 -27.49 26.23
N MET A 49 -8.02 -26.46 25.92
CA MET A 49 -8.56 -25.14 25.55
C MET A 49 -9.44 -25.20 24.30
N ILE A 50 -9.06 -25.99 23.30
CA ILE A 50 -9.83 -26.17 22.07
C ILE A 50 -11.07 -27.04 22.31
N GLU A 51 -10.91 -28.20 22.93
CA GLU A 51 -11.97 -29.22 23.06
C GLU A 51 -13.02 -28.85 24.09
N LYS A 52 -12.63 -28.24 25.22
CA LYS A 52 -13.52 -27.98 26.37
C LYS A 52 -13.98 -26.52 26.47
N TYR A 53 -13.12 -25.58 26.13
CA TYR A 53 -13.43 -24.14 26.21
C TYR A 53 -13.71 -23.51 24.84
N TYR A 54 -13.69 -24.30 23.77
CA TYR A 54 -13.95 -23.88 22.40
C TYR A 54 -13.11 -22.69 21.95
N VAL A 55 -11.87 -22.58 22.46
CA VAL A 55 -10.95 -21.51 22.09
C VAL A 55 -10.67 -21.57 20.59
N GLY A 56 -11.07 -20.52 19.88
CA GLY A 56 -11.05 -20.48 18.43
C GLY A 56 -9.79 -19.89 17.81
N ASN A 57 -8.86 -19.38 18.62
CA ASN A 57 -7.74 -18.59 18.14
C ASN A 57 -6.46 -18.91 18.95
N ILE A 58 -5.35 -19.08 18.24
CA ILE A 58 -4.07 -19.50 18.80
C ILE A 58 -3.00 -18.51 18.36
N LEU A 59 -2.16 -18.04 19.30
CA LEU A 59 -0.99 -17.22 18.99
C LEU A 59 0.26 -18.09 19.10
N LEU A 60 0.99 -18.24 18.00
CA LEU A 60 2.28 -18.92 17.99
C LEU A 60 3.42 -17.92 18.17
N THR A 61 4.41 -18.33 18.95
CA THR A 61 5.63 -17.56 19.20
C THR A 61 6.85 -18.35 18.74
N ARG A 62 8.04 -17.76 18.86
CA ARG A 62 9.29 -18.44 18.53
C ARG A 62 9.48 -19.76 19.31
N ARG A 63 8.87 -19.89 20.49
CA ARG A 63 8.95 -21.10 21.33
C ARG A 63 8.22 -22.31 20.73
N ASN A 64 7.37 -22.08 19.74
CA ASN A 64 6.64 -23.12 19.01
C ASN A 64 7.31 -23.51 17.67
N ILE A 65 8.44 -22.88 17.34
CA ILE A 65 9.05 -22.96 16.01
C ILE A 65 10.47 -23.52 16.12
N ARG A 66 10.66 -24.73 15.62
CA ARG A 66 11.98 -25.32 15.35
C ARG A 66 12.36 -25.13 13.88
N ASP A 67 11.47 -25.54 12.98
CA ASP A 67 11.63 -25.49 11.53
C ASP A 67 10.25 -25.47 10.83
N GLY A 68 10.23 -25.24 9.51
CA GLY A 68 8.98 -25.15 8.74
C GLY A 68 8.18 -26.46 8.69
N VAL A 69 8.83 -27.62 8.69
CA VAL A 69 8.16 -28.94 8.65
C VAL A 69 7.45 -29.22 9.96
N GLN A 70 8.12 -28.97 11.09
CA GLN A 70 7.52 -29.11 12.42
C GLN A 70 6.38 -28.11 12.61
N LEU A 71 6.54 -26.86 12.19
CA LEU A 71 5.49 -25.85 12.33
C LEU A 71 4.25 -26.21 11.51
N ALA A 72 4.42 -26.61 10.25
CA ALA A 72 3.37 -27.13 9.38
C ALA A 72 2.58 -28.29 10.02
N ARG A 73 3.29 -29.25 10.64
CA ARG A 73 2.66 -30.35 11.35
C ARG A 73 1.86 -29.87 12.57
N LEU A 74 2.44 -28.97 13.37
CA LEU A 74 1.77 -28.41 14.53
C LEU A 74 0.47 -27.69 14.16
N THR A 75 0.50 -26.82 13.14
CA THR A 75 -0.69 -26.09 12.69
C THR A 75 -1.75 -27.04 12.12
N GLN A 76 -1.35 -28.07 11.39
CA GLN A 76 -2.29 -29.07 10.87
C GLN A 76 -2.97 -29.86 12.00
N GLU A 77 -2.20 -30.26 13.02
CA GLU A 77 -2.74 -30.98 14.18
C GLU A 77 -3.77 -30.13 14.95
N LEU A 78 -3.47 -28.84 15.18
CA LEU A 78 -4.40 -27.89 15.79
C LEU A 78 -5.71 -27.78 14.99
N GLN A 79 -5.63 -27.67 13.66
CA GLN A 79 -6.83 -27.61 12.82
C GLN A 79 -7.64 -28.90 12.85
N ASN A 80 -6.99 -30.07 12.84
CA ASN A 80 -7.66 -31.36 12.92
C ASN A 80 -8.45 -31.50 14.23
N ILE A 81 -7.88 -31.08 15.36
CA ILE A 81 -8.55 -31.10 16.68
C ILE A 81 -9.78 -30.19 16.68
N ALA A 82 -9.68 -28.99 16.11
CA ALA A 82 -10.81 -28.09 16.01
C ALA A 82 -11.92 -28.64 15.09
N GLN A 83 -11.55 -29.31 13.99
CA GLN A 83 -12.53 -29.96 13.11
C GLN A 83 -13.27 -31.08 13.85
N SER A 84 -12.55 -31.96 14.55
CA SER A 84 -13.16 -33.08 15.29
C SER A 84 -14.01 -32.62 16.47
N THR A 85 -13.69 -31.45 17.04
CA THR A 85 -14.50 -30.82 18.11
C THR A 85 -15.81 -30.22 17.57
N GLY A 86 -15.95 -30.09 16.25
CA GLY A 86 -17.16 -29.56 15.60
C GLY A 86 -17.20 -28.03 15.53
N PHE A 87 -16.05 -27.37 15.33
CA PHE A 87 -16.05 -25.94 15.05
C PHE A 87 -16.71 -25.63 13.70
N GLN A 88 -17.47 -24.54 13.63
CA GLN A 88 -18.10 -24.11 12.38
C GLN A 88 -17.08 -23.61 11.35
N ARG A 89 -15.96 -23.04 11.83
CA ARG A 89 -14.87 -22.49 11.03
C ARG A 89 -13.51 -22.89 11.62
N PRO A 90 -12.45 -22.98 10.80
CA PRO A 90 -11.10 -23.29 11.27
C PRO A 90 -10.60 -22.35 12.37
N LEU A 91 -9.56 -22.78 13.08
CA LEU A 91 -8.85 -21.91 14.02
C LEU A 91 -8.15 -20.78 13.28
N ILE A 92 -8.14 -19.60 13.89
CA ILE A 92 -7.12 -18.60 13.58
C ILE A 92 -5.83 -19.04 14.27
N ILE A 93 -4.74 -19.07 13.51
CA ILE A 93 -3.39 -19.32 13.99
C ILE A 93 -2.56 -18.10 13.62
N GLY A 94 -2.33 -17.26 14.63
CA GLY A 94 -1.68 -15.97 14.51
C GLY A 94 -0.19 -16.00 14.84
N ILE A 95 0.55 -14.99 14.37
CA ILE A 95 1.97 -14.77 14.67
C ILE A 95 2.30 -13.28 14.71
N ASP A 96 3.32 -12.88 15.48
CA ASP A 96 3.93 -11.53 15.41
C ASP A 96 5.10 -11.50 14.42
N GLN A 97 4.83 -11.47 13.12
CA GLN A 97 5.85 -11.38 12.07
C GLN A 97 5.89 -9.96 11.48
N GLU A 98 6.55 -9.04 12.18
CA GLU A 98 6.73 -7.63 11.75
C GLU A 98 7.89 -7.47 10.74
N ASN A 99 8.70 -8.52 10.60
CA ASN A 99 10.00 -8.55 9.92
C ASN A 99 11.08 -7.76 10.67
N GLY A 100 12.26 -7.71 10.09
CA GLY A 100 13.47 -7.18 10.69
C GLY A 100 13.69 -7.58 12.14
N MET A 101 13.74 -6.59 13.04
CA MET A 101 14.00 -6.80 14.47
C MET A 101 13.00 -7.72 15.18
N ILE A 102 11.74 -7.80 14.71
CA ILE A 102 10.70 -8.67 15.28
C ILE A 102 10.27 -9.67 14.20
N SER A 103 11.04 -10.75 14.11
CA SER A 103 10.82 -11.84 13.16
C SER A 103 10.80 -13.17 13.91
N ARG A 104 9.67 -13.89 13.84
CA ARG A 104 9.46 -15.18 14.54
C ARG A 104 9.82 -16.36 13.64
N LEU A 105 9.50 -16.28 12.35
CA LEU A 105 9.88 -17.29 11.37
C LEU A 105 11.17 -16.92 10.63
N GLY A 106 11.26 -15.68 10.14
CA GLY A 106 12.33 -15.21 9.27
C GLY A 106 13.66 -14.95 9.97
N ASP A 107 14.50 -15.97 10.09
CA ASP A 107 15.87 -15.86 10.61
C ASP A 107 16.98 -16.08 9.56
N GLY A 108 16.57 -16.26 8.29
CA GLY A 108 17.45 -16.62 7.18
C GLY A 108 17.66 -18.13 7.02
N VAL A 109 17.23 -18.96 7.98
CA VAL A 109 17.36 -20.42 7.96
C VAL A 109 16.00 -21.12 7.93
N ARG A 110 15.08 -20.72 8.80
CA ARG A 110 13.72 -21.27 8.93
C ARG A 110 12.70 -20.56 8.02
N GLY A 111 13.02 -19.35 7.60
CA GLY A 111 12.25 -18.48 6.72
C GLY A 111 13.12 -17.31 6.27
N THR A 112 12.70 -16.58 5.24
CA THR A 112 13.45 -15.42 4.75
C THR A 112 13.45 -14.32 5.79
N HIS A 113 14.63 -13.74 6.05
CA HIS A 113 14.70 -12.53 6.86
C HIS A 113 14.42 -11.29 6.00
N PHE A 114 13.18 -10.83 6.03
CA PHE A 114 12.75 -9.63 5.32
C PHE A 114 13.14 -8.34 6.05
N PRO A 115 13.32 -7.22 5.33
CA PRO A 115 13.58 -5.90 5.93
C PRO A 115 12.46 -5.46 6.87
N GLY A 116 12.84 -4.83 7.99
CA GLY A 116 11.92 -4.25 8.96
C GLY A 116 11.28 -2.93 8.49
N SER A 117 10.29 -2.44 9.23
CA SER A 117 9.49 -1.26 8.86
C SER A 117 10.33 -0.02 8.53
N MET A 118 11.32 0.33 9.35
CA MET A 118 12.12 1.53 9.08
C MET A 118 13.04 1.37 7.87
N ALA A 119 13.58 0.17 7.65
CA ALA A 119 14.32 -0.15 6.43
C ALA A 119 13.42 -0.01 5.19
N LEU A 120 12.18 -0.49 5.27
CA LEU A 120 11.16 -0.31 4.23
C LEU A 120 10.82 1.18 4.03
N GLY A 121 10.67 1.94 5.11
CA GLY A 121 10.44 3.38 5.05
C GLY A 121 11.57 4.12 4.32
N ALA A 122 12.81 3.71 4.55
CA ALA A 122 13.99 4.30 3.95
C ALA A 122 14.07 4.14 2.42
N THR A 123 13.41 3.12 1.87
CA THR A 123 13.36 2.89 0.41
C THR A 123 12.56 3.94 -0.36
N ARG A 124 11.71 4.73 0.32
CA ARG A 124 10.73 5.64 -0.30
C ARG A 124 9.74 4.94 -1.25
N SER A 125 9.53 3.63 -1.09
CA SER A 125 8.78 2.78 -2.01
C SER A 125 7.71 1.93 -1.31
N PRO A 126 6.45 2.42 -1.19
CA PRO A 126 5.34 1.60 -0.69
C PRO A 126 5.10 0.34 -1.53
N SER A 127 5.44 0.32 -2.82
CA SER A 127 5.32 -0.90 -3.62
C SER A 127 6.28 -2.00 -3.16
N GLN A 128 7.53 -1.66 -2.80
CA GLN A 128 8.46 -2.63 -2.21
C GLN A 128 7.95 -3.13 -0.85
N THR A 129 7.30 -2.29 -0.07
CA THR A 129 6.63 -2.70 1.18
C THR A 129 5.49 -3.70 0.93
N PHE A 130 4.66 -3.46 -0.09
CA PHE A 130 3.63 -4.41 -0.52
C PHE A 130 4.24 -5.75 -0.93
N ASP A 131 5.29 -5.74 -1.76
CA ASP A 131 5.92 -6.97 -2.25
C ASP A 131 6.55 -7.78 -1.11
N ILE A 132 7.23 -7.12 -0.18
CA ILE A 132 7.81 -7.76 1.01
C ILE A 132 6.72 -8.35 1.92
N ALA A 133 5.63 -7.62 2.15
CA ALA A 133 4.53 -8.13 2.96
C ALA A 133 3.82 -9.32 2.28
N LYS A 134 3.65 -9.28 0.96
CA LYS A 134 3.11 -10.40 0.19
C LYS A 134 4.01 -11.64 0.25
N ALA A 135 5.32 -11.46 0.12
CA ALA A 135 6.30 -12.53 0.29
C ALA A 135 6.27 -13.12 1.71
N THR A 136 6.21 -12.25 2.72
CA THR A 136 6.05 -12.63 4.14
C THR A 136 4.81 -13.51 4.33
N ALA A 137 3.66 -13.07 3.82
CA ALA A 137 2.41 -13.82 3.92
C ALA A 137 2.47 -15.18 3.21
N LYS A 138 3.06 -15.26 2.02
CA LYS A 138 3.22 -16.55 1.30
C LYS A 138 4.04 -17.57 2.11
N GLU A 139 5.12 -17.14 2.77
CA GLU A 139 5.91 -18.05 3.62
C GLU A 139 5.12 -18.47 4.87
N LEU A 140 4.36 -17.57 5.47
CA LEU A 140 3.50 -17.86 6.62
C LEU A 140 2.38 -18.86 6.27
N VAL A 141 1.72 -18.69 5.11
CA VAL A 141 0.69 -19.64 4.62
C VAL A 141 1.28 -21.03 4.41
N ALA A 142 2.51 -21.13 3.90
CA ALA A 142 3.16 -22.42 3.64
C ALA A 142 3.34 -23.28 4.91
N VAL A 143 3.33 -22.65 6.09
CA VAL A 143 3.43 -23.30 7.40
C VAL A 143 2.15 -23.21 8.23
N GLY A 144 1.02 -22.90 7.59
CA GLY A 144 -0.31 -22.94 8.22
C GLY A 144 -0.67 -21.73 9.10
N ILE A 145 0.13 -20.66 9.08
CA ILE A 145 -0.22 -19.39 9.73
C ILE A 145 -1.19 -18.62 8.83
N ASN A 146 -2.24 -18.06 9.42
CA ASN A 146 -3.31 -17.41 8.67
C ASN A 146 -3.70 -16.01 9.18
N TRP A 147 -3.02 -15.50 10.21
CA TRP A 147 -3.18 -14.14 10.69
C TRP A 147 -1.84 -13.58 11.18
N ASN A 148 -1.51 -12.34 10.80
CA ASN A 148 -0.26 -11.71 11.23
C ASN A 148 -0.54 -10.41 11.99
N PHE A 149 0.10 -10.24 13.15
CA PHE A 149 0.04 -9.05 13.98
C PHE A 149 1.00 -7.96 13.48
N ALA A 150 0.75 -7.52 12.26
CA ALA A 150 1.44 -6.44 11.56
C ALA A 150 0.44 -5.81 10.57
N PRO A 151 0.64 -4.55 10.11
CA PRO A 151 1.80 -3.69 10.34
C PRO A 151 1.72 -2.83 11.61
N LEU A 152 2.85 -2.23 11.98
CA LEU A 152 2.86 -1.12 12.92
C LEU A 152 2.50 0.18 12.22
N LEU A 153 1.58 0.92 12.84
CA LEU A 153 1.13 2.24 12.41
C LEU A 153 1.57 3.34 13.40
N ASP A 154 2.43 2.99 14.36
CA ASP A 154 3.06 3.93 15.27
C ASP A 154 3.95 4.92 14.50
N VAL A 155 3.84 6.20 14.85
CA VAL A 155 4.70 7.28 14.33
C VAL A 155 5.82 7.50 15.35
N VAL A 156 7.06 7.29 14.91
CA VAL A 156 8.22 7.46 15.80
C VAL A 156 8.66 8.93 15.86
N SER A 157 9.19 9.33 17.00
CA SER A 157 9.83 10.60 17.27
C SER A 157 11.09 10.33 18.10
N GLU A 158 11.97 11.31 18.25
CA GLU A 158 13.12 11.18 19.14
C GLU A 158 12.70 10.82 20.59
N SER A 159 11.57 11.35 21.07
CA SER A 159 11.11 11.14 22.44
C SER A 159 10.58 9.74 22.76
N ASN A 160 10.14 8.97 21.75
CA ASN A 160 9.59 7.62 21.91
C ASN A 160 10.35 6.55 21.10
N SER A 161 11.50 6.90 20.52
CA SER A 161 12.31 5.98 19.72
C SER A 161 12.83 4.78 20.53
N SER A 162 13.02 4.96 21.84
CA SER A 162 13.46 3.89 22.74
C SER A 162 12.46 2.74 22.88
N VAL A 163 11.17 2.98 22.60
CA VAL A 163 10.09 1.98 22.72
C VAL A 163 9.76 1.35 21.36
N ILE A 164 9.57 2.18 20.33
CA ILE A 164 9.17 1.71 18.99
C ILE A 164 10.37 1.62 18.05
N GLY A 165 11.16 2.69 17.97
CA GLY A 165 12.36 2.78 17.16
C GLY A 165 12.12 2.31 15.73
N VAL A 166 12.97 1.39 15.28
CA VAL A 166 13.00 0.84 13.91
C VAL A 166 11.79 -0.02 13.54
N ARG A 167 10.89 -0.31 14.49
CA ARG A 167 9.63 -1.02 14.22
C ARG A 167 8.59 -0.12 13.53
N ALA A 168 8.74 1.20 13.62
CA ALA A 168 7.94 2.15 12.85
C ALA A 168 8.52 2.37 11.45
N PHE A 169 7.68 2.74 10.48
CA PHE A 169 8.13 3.10 9.13
C PHE A 169 8.87 4.44 9.07
N GLY A 170 8.64 5.34 10.03
CA GLY A 170 9.21 6.68 10.04
C GLY A 170 8.45 7.63 10.97
N ASP A 171 8.75 8.93 10.85
CA ASP A 171 8.15 9.98 11.68
C ASP A 171 7.09 10.84 10.96
N ASP A 172 6.91 10.69 9.65
CA ASP A 172 5.82 11.32 8.90
C ASP A 172 4.56 10.45 8.97
N PRO A 173 3.48 10.90 9.65
CA PRO A 173 2.24 10.14 9.77
C PRO A 173 1.61 9.76 8.42
N GLN A 174 1.80 10.59 7.39
CA GLN A 174 1.26 10.29 6.07
C GLN A 174 2.05 9.18 5.38
N ALA A 175 3.38 9.22 5.47
CA ALA A 175 4.24 8.13 5.02
C ALA A 175 3.92 6.84 5.77
N VAL A 176 3.88 6.87 7.10
CA VAL A 176 3.54 5.71 7.93
C VAL A 176 2.19 5.12 7.51
N GLY A 177 1.18 5.95 7.27
CA GLY A 177 -0.10 5.49 6.73
C GLY A 177 -0.01 4.84 5.35
N ARG A 178 0.79 5.39 4.42
CA ARG A 178 0.99 4.80 3.08
C ARG A 178 1.68 3.44 3.15
N TYR A 179 2.75 3.34 3.93
CA TYR A 179 3.50 2.11 4.11
C TYR A 179 2.71 1.04 4.86
N GLY A 180 2.00 1.45 5.91
CA GLY A 180 1.10 0.59 6.66
C GLY A 180 0.02 -0.01 5.77
N VAL A 181 -0.69 0.80 4.97
CA VAL A 181 -1.67 0.27 4.01
C VAL A 181 -1.02 -0.69 3.02
N ALA A 182 0.14 -0.34 2.45
CA ALA A 182 0.83 -1.22 1.51
C ALA A 182 1.21 -2.57 2.14
N PHE A 183 1.68 -2.58 3.39
CA PHE A 183 2.01 -3.80 4.12
C PHE A 183 0.76 -4.63 4.39
N ALA A 184 -0.33 -4.01 4.85
CA ALA A 184 -1.60 -4.68 5.11
C ALA A 184 -2.19 -5.33 3.83
N GLU A 185 -2.22 -4.59 2.72
CA GLU A 185 -2.66 -5.11 1.42
C GLU A 185 -1.74 -6.22 0.90
N GLY A 186 -0.43 -6.12 1.14
CA GLY A 186 0.52 -7.17 0.79
C GLY A 186 0.23 -8.46 1.53
N LEU A 187 -0.01 -8.40 2.85
CA LEU A 187 -0.40 -9.56 3.65
C LEU A 187 -1.69 -10.19 3.13
N ARG A 188 -2.72 -9.37 2.86
CA ARG A 188 -3.98 -9.83 2.27
C ARG A 188 -3.76 -10.50 0.92
N ALA A 189 -3.00 -9.88 0.03
CA ALA A 189 -2.69 -10.43 -1.30
C ALA A 189 -1.82 -11.71 -1.24
N GLY A 190 -1.15 -11.96 -0.11
CA GLY A 190 -0.46 -13.21 0.18
C GLY A 190 -1.35 -14.29 0.82
N GLY A 191 -2.60 -13.95 1.15
CA GLY A 191 -3.62 -14.90 1.60
C GLY A 191 -3.83 -14.99 3.12
N ILE A 192 -3.36 -14.04 3.91
CA ILE A 192 -3.57 -14.01 5.37
C ILE A 192 -4.17 -12.69 5.83
N GLY A 193 -4.89 -12.74 6.95
CA GLY A 193 -5.38 -11.54 7.60
C GLY A 193 -4.25 -10.74 8.26
N HIS A 194 -4.52 -9.47 8.56
CA HIS A 194 -3.57 -8.58 9.22
C HIS A 194 -4.17 -7.85 10.43
N CYS A 195 -3.35 -7.59 11.45
CA CYS A 195 -3.73 -6.84 12.64
C CYS A 195 -2.81 -5.64 12.82
N ALA A 196 -3.30 -4.44 12.45
CA ALA A 196 -2.53 -3.22 12.61
C ALA A 196 -2.45 -2.79 14.07
N LYS A 197 -1.30 -2.23 14.48
CA LYS A 197 -1.04 -1.92 15.88
C LYS A 197 -0.12 -0.70 16.06
N HIS A 198 -0.10 -0.03 17.21
CA HIS A 198 -0.97 -0.24 18.38
C HIS A 198 -1.89 0.96 18.50
N PHE A 199 -3.19 0.79 18.28
CA PHE A 199 -4.13 1.90 18.25
C PHE A 199 -4.38 2.48 19.65
N PRO A 200 -4.50 3.80 19.80
CA PRO A 200 -4.43 4.85 18.77
C PRO A 200 -3.02 5.38 18.48
N GLY A 201 -2.02 4.74 19.06
CA GLY A 201 -0.60 5.04 19.03
C GLY A 201 0.00 4.55 20.35
N THR A 202 1.27 4.17 20.35
CA THR A 202 1.99 3.82 21.59
C THR A 202 2.32 5.08 22.39
N GLY A 203 1.49 5.38 23.40
CA GLY A 203 1.74 6.41 24.40
C GLY A 203 2.75 6.00 25.48
N GLN A 204 3.53 4.94 25.24
CA GLN A 204 4.49 4.42 26.22
C GLN A 204 5.74 5.29 26.26
N ILE A 205 6.00 5.91 27.41
CA ILE A 205 7.27 6.55 27.73
C ILE A 205 8.04 5.59 28.64
N THR A 206 9.32 5.33 28.32
CA THR A 206 10.21 4.66 29.26
C THR A 206 10.81 5.72 30.18
N ASN A 207 10.55 5.62 31.48
CA ASN A 207 11.12 6.51 32.48
C ASN A 207 12.64 6.32 32.58
N LYS A 208 13.34 7.29 33.19
CA LYS A 208 14.82 7.23 33.36
C LYS A 208 15.30 6.00 34.13
N ASP A 209 14.44 5.38 34.92
CA ASP A 209 14.71 4.16 35.70
C ASP A 209 14.40 2.86 34.93
N GLY A 210 13.94 2.95 33.67
CA GLY A 210 13.59 1.79 32.85
C GLY A 210 12.16 1.26 33.07
N SER A 211 11.36 1.87 33.95
CA SER A 211 9.94 1.55 34.10
C SER A 211 9.11 2.06 32.92
N ARG A 212 8.04 1.35 32.57
CA ARG A 212 7.08 1.75 31.53
C ARG A 212 6.00 2.62 32.16
N SER A 213 5.76 3.81 31.62
CA SER A 213 4.61 4.66 32.01
C SER A 213 3.46 4.48 31.01
N SER A 214 2.27 4.15 31.49
CA SER A 214 1.00 4.14 30.74
C SER A 214 0.42 5.55 30.67
N THR A 215 1.06 6.46 29.94
CA THR A 215 0.64 7.87 29.88
C THR A 215 -0.04 8.20 28.57
N PHE A 216 -1.32 7.81 28.46
CA PHE A 216 -2.23 8.43 27.48
C PHE A 216 -2.65 9.87 27.89
N ASN A 217 -2.32 10.29 29.12
CA ASN A 217 -2.84 11.49 29.78
C ASN A 217 -2.24 12.86 29.38
N PHE A 218 -1.42 12.97 28.32
CA PHE A 218 -0.83 14.26 27.92
C PHE A 218 -1.26 14.80 26.56
N LYS A 219 -1.88 14.00 25.68
CA LYS A 219 -2.29 14.46 24.35
C LYS A 219 -3.81 14.63 24.26
N THR A 220 -4.22 15.83 23.89
CA THR A 220 -5.60 16.15 23.52
C THR A 220 -6.00 15.39 22.26
N ARG A 221 -7.32 15.25 22.06
CA ARG A 221 -7.90 14.66 20.84
C ARG A 221 -7.40 15.31 19.55
N ASN A 222 -7.18 16.63 19.56
CA ASN A 222 -6.69 17.36 18.39
C ASN A 222 -5.23 17.00 18.08
N GLU A 223 -4.40 16.80 19.11
CA GLU A 223 -3.01 16.39 18.95
C GLU A 223 -2.91 14.97 18.38
N LEU A 224 -3.69 14.02 18.91
CA LEU A 224 -3.80 12.67 18.36
C LEU A 224 -4.31 12.69 16.91
N GLY A 225 -5.31 13.53 16.63
CA GLY A 225 -5.90 13.71 15.30
C GLY A 225 -4.93 14.28 14.27
N ALA A 226 -3.93 15.05 14.71
CA ALA A 226 -2.94 15.70 13.87
C ALA A 226 -1.68 14.84 13.62
N ASN A 227 -1.51 13.73 14.35
CA ASN A 227 -0.32 12.90 14.26
C ASN A 227 -0.67 11.40 14.29
N GLU A 228 -0.88 10.80 15.47
CA GLU A 228 -0.96 9.34 15.64
C GLU A 228 -2.17 8.71 14.94
N LEU A 229 -3.30 9.41 14.85
CA LEU A 229 -4.52 8.88 14.21
C LEU A 229 -4.47 8.92 12.68
N ILE A 230 -3.53 9.62 12.07
CA ILE A 230 -3.44 9.75 10.61
C ILE A 230 -3.22 8.38 9.93
N PRO A 231 -2.20 7.58 10.31
CA PRO A 231 -2.01 6.24 9.78
C PRO A 231 -3.25 5.36 9.93
N PHE A 232 -3.87 5.35 11.11
CA PHE A 232 -5.04 4.52 11.38
C PHE A 232 -6.26 4.94 10.56
N ARG A 233 -6.52 6.25 10.40
CA ARG A 233 -7.61 6.74 9.54
C ARG A 233 -7.42 6.26 8.10
N ARG A 234 -6.19 6.29 7.59
CA ARG A 234 -5.87 5.80 6.25
C ARG A 234 -6.06 4.29 6.14
N ALA A 235 -5.59 3.52 7.12
CA ALA A 235 -5.73 2.06 7.15
C ALA A 235 -7.20 1.62 7.24
N VAL A 236 -7.99 2.23 8.13
CA VAL A 236 -9.44 1.97 8.23
C VAL A 236 -10.13 2.28 6.90
N SER A 237 -9.79 3.40 6.26
CA SER A 237 -10.36 3.78 4.96
C SER A 237 -9.97 2.84 3.81
N ALA A 238 -8.87 2.09 3.96
CA ALA A 238 -8.42 1.07 3.02
C ALA A 238 -9.06 -0.31 3.30
N GLY A 239 -9.85 -0.44 4.37
CA GLY A 239 -10.46 -1.69 4.79
C GLY A 239 -9.49 -2.54 5.60
N LEU A 240 -9.17 -2.13 6.82
CA LEU A 240 -8.34 -2.90 7.75
C LEU A 240 -9.11 -4.12 8.29
N ASP A 241 -8.49 -5.29 8.36
CA ASP A 241 -9.14 -6.52 8.88
C ASP A 241 -9.35 -6.50 10.39
N SER A 242 -8.27 -6.19 11.12
CA SER A 242 -8.23 -6.17 12.57
C SER A 242 -7.27 -5.11 13.12
N LEU A 243 -7.48 -4.72 14.37
CA LEU A 243 -6.72 -3.66 15.02
C LEU A 243 -6.43 -3.99 16.49
N MET A 244 -5.17 -3.92 16.87
CA MET A 244 -4.73 -4.16 18.25
C MET A 244 -4.68 -2.85 19.03
N LEU A 245 -5.31 -2.86 20.20
CA LEU A 245 -5.34 -1.76 21.15
C LEU A 245 -4.05 -1.73 21.97
N THR A 246 -3.51 -0.54 22.20
CA THR A 246 -2.34 -0.36 23.07
C THR A 246 -2.70 -0.62 24.54
N SER A 247 -1.76 -1.16 25.31
CA SER A 247 -1.92 -1.31 26.77
C SER A 247 -2.10 0.03 27.50
N SER A 248 -1.70 1.15 26.90
CA SER A 248 -1.73 2.47 27.54
C SER A 248 -3.13 3.09 27.72
N ILE A 249 -4.17 2.58 27.07
CA ILE A 249 -5.56 3.08 27.27
C ILE A 249 -6.24 2.50 28.51
N TRP A 250 -5.63 1.49 29.13
CA TRP A 250 -6.14 0.82 30.33
C TRP A 250 -5.49 1.48 31.55
N GLY A 251 -6.05 2.62 31.97
CA GLY A 251 -5.54 3.40 33.11
C GLY A 251 -5.39 2.59 34.40
N GLU A 252 -4.54 3.07 35.32
CA GLU A 252 -4.33 2.42 36.61
C GLU A 252 -5.66 2.34 37.39
N SER A 253 -5.97 1.16 37.90
CA SER A 253 -7.17 0.95 38.70
C SER A 253 -7.09 1.80 39.97
N LEU A 254 -7.84 2.89 40.04
CA LEU A 254 -8.06 3.58 41.30
C LEU A 254 -8.71 2.58 42.26
N GLN A 255 -7.98 2.18 43.30
CA GLN A 255 -8.54 1.42 44.40
C GLN A 255 -9.67 2.28 45.01
N GLY A 256 -10.90 1.83 44.79
CA GLY A 256 -12.12 2.43 45.30
C GLY A 256 -13.17 1.34 45.48
N ASP A 257 -13.25 0.83 46.70
CA ASP A 257 -14.29 0.02 47.33
C ASP A 257 -15.03 -1.01 46.44
N GLY A 258 -14.46 -2.22 46.32
CA GLY A 258 -15.19 -3.45 45.95
C GLY A 258 -15.73 -3.63 44.52
N GLY A 259 -15.66 -2.62 43.64
CA GLY A 259 -16.26 -2.65 42.29
C GLY A 259 -15.34 -3.01 41.11
N ILE A 260 -15.90 -3.59 40.04
CA ILE A 260 -15.24 -3.71 38.71
C ILE A 260 -15.56 -2.46 37.88
N THR A 261 -14.66 -1.48 37.87
CA THR A 261 -14.80 -0.22 37.11
C THR A 261 -14.10 -0.30 35.76
N VAL A 262 -14.78 0.13 34.68
CA VAL A 262 -14.22 0.18 33.31
C VAL A 262 -13.43 1.49 33.14
N PRO A 263 -12.17 1.47 32.64
CA PRO A 263 -11.42 2.69 32.38
C PRO A 263 -12.14 3.61 31.39
N ALA A 264 -12.32 4.88 31.76
CA ALA A 264 -13.02 5.87 30.93
C ALA A 264 -12.32 6.08 29.57
N ASP A 265 -10.98 6.09 29.56
CA ASP A 265 -10.17 6.27 28.37
C ASP A 265 -10.35 5.12 27.38
N ALA A 266 -10.23 3.86 27.82
CA ALA A 266 -10.44 2.70 26.95
C ALA A 266 -11.83 2.73 26.29
N LYS A 267 -12.88 3.00 27.07
CA LYS A 267 -14.26 3.09 26.55
C LYS A 267 -14.40 4.24 25.55
N HIS A 268 -13.82 5.41 25.83
CA HIS A 268 -13.84 6.55 24.93
C HIS A 268 -13.07 6.26 23.62
N ILE A 269 -11.86 5.73 23.71
CA ILE A 269 -11.03 5.42 22.54
C ILE A 269 -11.69 4.38 21.65
N ILE A 270 -12.26 3.32 22.21
CA ILE A 270 -12.92 2.27 21.43
C ILE A 270 -14.21 2.81 20.80
N HIS A 271 -15.16 3.32 21.60
CA HIS A 271 -16.48 3.68 21.09
C HIS A 271 -16.50 5.02 20.35
N GLU A 272 -15.92 6.06 20.94
CA GLU A 272 -16.03 7.43 20.42
C GLU A 272 -15.00 7.70 19.32
N VAL A 273 -13.75 7.23 19.48
CA VAL A 273 -12.69 7.51 18.50
C VAL A 273 -12.68 6.45 17.40
N LEU A 274 -12.56 5.17 17.74
CA LEU A 274 -12.41 4.11 16.74
C LEU A 274 -13.72 3.80 16.02
N ARG A 275 -14.78 3.41 16.75
CA ARG A 275 -16.06 3.04 16.13
C ARG A 275 -16.76 4.23 15.50
N ARG A 276 -16.99 5.32 16.26
CA ARG A 276 -17.79 6.46 15.77
C ARG A 276 -17.02 7.40 14.84
N GLN A 277 -15.84 7.89 15.22
CA GLN A 277 -15.14 8.91 14.42
C GLN A 277 -14.37 8.33 13.23
N LEU A 278 -13.68 7.20 13.41
CA LEU A 278 -12.96 6.56 12.30
C LEU A 278 -13.85 5.62 11.48
N GLY A 279 -15.03 5.24 11.99
CA GLY A 279 -15.97 4.37 11.27
C GLY A 279 -15.49 2.92 11.16
N TYR A 280 -14.64 2.47 12.09
CA TYR A 280 -14.08 1.12 12.04
C TYR A 280 -15.04 0.10 12.64
N ASP A 281 -15.52 -0.85 11.85
CA ASP A 281 -16.41 -1.94 12.31
C ASP A 281 -15.73 -3.32 12.37
N GLY A 282 -14.43 -3.40 12.05
CA GLY A 282 -13.65 -4.64 12.10
C GLY A 282 -13.30 -5.11 13.52
N LEU A 283 -12.53 -6.20 13.62
CA LEU A 283 -12.19 -6.83 14.89
C LEU A 283 -11.17 -5.99 15.69
N THR A 284 -11.42 -5.77 16.98
CA THR A 284 -10.43 -5.20 17.91
C THR A 284 -9.82 -6.28 18.80
N VAL A 285 -8.52 -6.20 19.04
CA VAL A 285 -7.76 -7.16 19.86
C VAL A 285 -7.09 -6.43 21.02
N CYS A 286 -7.10 -7.02 22.22
CA CYS A 286 -6.35 -6.55 23.37
C CYS A 286 -5.55 -7.68 24.02
N ASP A 287 -4.29 -7.43 24.34
CA ASP A 287 -3.51 -8.28 25.26
C ASP A 287 -3.87 -7.92 26.69
N VAL A 288 -4.64 -8.80 27.36
CA VAL A 288 -5.04 -8.56 28.74
C VAL A 288 -3.88 -8.76 29.72
N THR A 289 -2.82 -9.46 29.31
CA THR A 289 -1.64 -9.71 30.15
C THR A 289 -0.65 -8.55 30.19
N ASP A 290 -0.78 -7.61 29.24
CA ASP A 290 -0.02 -6.34 29.22
C ASP A 290 -0.83 -5.18 29.83
N MET A 291 -2.03 -5.42 30.39
CA MET A 291 -2.81 -4.39 31.06
C MET A 291 -2.13 -3.94 32.38
N PRO A 292 -1.88 -2.63 32.57
CA PRO A 292 -1.34 -2.12 33.83
C PRO A 292 -2.20 -2.51 35.03
N GLY A 293 -1.57 -3.01 36.09
CA GLY A 293 -2.25 -3.44 37.32
C GLY A 293 -2.88 -4.85 37.29
N TYR A 294 -2.94 -5.50 36.14
CA TYR A 294 -3.51 -6.84 35.95
C TYR A 294 -2.56 -7.83 35.25
N GLY A 295 -1.25 -7.53 35.29
CA GLY A 295 -0.20 -8.31 34.62
C GLY A 295 -0.10 -9.76 35.12
N ARG A 296 0.77 -10.54 34.48
CA ARG A 296 0.94 -11.99 34.73
C ARG A 296 0.87 -12.37 36.22
N GLY A 297 -0.03 -13.30 36.54
CA GLY A 297 -0.28 -13.77 37.90
C GLY A 297 -1.23 -12.92 38.77
N LEU A 298 -1.64 -11.71 38.35
CA LEU A 298 -2.53 -10.81 39.09
C LEU A 298 -3.87 -10.61 38.35
N ASP A 299 -4.96 -11.14 38.90
CA ASP A 299 -6.37 -10.88 38.54
C ASP A 299 -6.72 -10.74 37.03
N VAL A 300 -6.16 -11.62 36.19
CA VAL A 300 -6.43 -11.69 34.73
C VAL A 300 -7.93 -11.85 34.40
N GLY A 301 -8.70 -12.49 35.29
CA GLY A 301 -10.14 -12.65 35.14
C GLY A 301 -10.86 -11.31 35.17
N LYS A 302 -10.50 -10.43 36.10
CA LYS A 302 -11.02 -9.07 36.15
C LYS A 302 -10.62 -8.25 34.93
N ALA A 303 -9.37 -8.38 34.46
CA ALA A 303 -8.91 -7.71 33.24
C ALA A 303 -9.72 -8.13 32.01
N ALA A 304 -10.00 -9.43 31.85
CA ALA A 304 -10.81 -9.95 30.76
C ALA A 304 -12.24 -9.35 30.77
N VAL A 305 -12.89 -9.29 31.94
CA VAL A 305 -14.22 -8.68 32.08
C VAL A 305 -14.17 -7.18 31.78
N ILE A 306 -13.14 -6.46 32.24
CA ILE A 306 -12.95 -5.03 31.97
C ILE A 306 -12.80 -4.78 30.47
N ALA A 307 -11.97 -5.56 29.78
CA ALA A 307 -11.72 -5.44 28.35
C ALA A 307 -13.01 -5.61 27.52
N VAL A 308 -13.79 -6.65 27.82
CA VAL A 308 -15.08 -6.90 27.15
C VAL A 308 -16.06 -5.75 27.41
N LYS A 309 -16.19 -5.29 28.66
CA LYS A 309 -17.08 -4.16 28.99
C LYS A 309 -16.66 -2.83 28.35
N ALA A 310 -15.38 -2.66 28.03
CA ALA A 310 -14.88 -1.50 27.31
C ALA A 310 -15.15 -1.57 25.79
N GLY A 311 -15.61 -2.72 25.28
CA GLY A 311 -15.95 -2.93 23.87
C GLY A 311 -14.87 -3.64 23.05
N CYS A 312 -13.92 -4.33 23.70
CA CYS A 312 -12.93 -5.14 23.02
C CYS A 312 -13.52 -6.47 22.54
N ASP A 313 -13.35 -6.79 21.26
CA ASP A 313 -13.94 -7.99 20.66
C ASP A 313 -13.15 -9.28 20.94
N MET A 314 -11.82 -9.23 20.97
CA MET A 314 -10.96 -10.42 21.19
C MET A 314 -9.87 -10.16 22.24
N LEU A 315 -9.66 -11.14 23.11
CA LEU A 315 -8.69 -11.09 24.22
C LEU A 315 -7.53 -12.05 23.97
N GLN A 316 -6.31 -11.51 23.94
CA GLN A 316 -5.09 -12.29 24.01
C GLN A 316 -4.69 -12.52 25.46
N ILE A 317 -4.50 -13.79 25.83
CA ILE A 317 -4.10 -14.20 27.18
C ILE A 317 -2.79 -14.97 27.09
N TYR A 318 -1.67 -14.25 27.14
CA TYR A 318 -0.32 -14.83 27.08
C TYR A 318 0.24 -15.13 28.48
N ASP A 319 -0.43 -16.05 29.17
CA ASP A 319 -0.09 -16.52 30.52
C ASP A 319 -0.32 -18.05 30.63
N GLU A 320 -0.03 -18.62 31.79
CA GLU A 320 -0.20 -20.06 32.07
C GLU A 320 -1.64 -20.54 31.82
N PRO A 321 -1.85 -21.83 31.47
CA PRO A 321 -3.18 -22.37 31.17
C PRO A 321 -4.22 -22.09 32.26
N GLU A 322 -3.82 -22.06 33.53
CA GLU A 322 -4.71 -21.71 34.64
C GLU A 322 -5.29 -20.29 34.53
N ALA A 323 -4.45 -19.32 34.20
CA ALA A 323 -4.84 -17.93 34.00
C ALA A 323 -5.79 -17.79 32.79
N GLN A 324 -5.52 -18.53 31.72
CA GLN A 324 -6.39 -18.62 30.54
C GLN A 324 -7.79 -19.15 30.92
N ARG A 325 -7.88 -20.23 31.70
CA ARG A 325 -9.16 -20.78 32.18
C ARG A 325 -9.92 -19.76 33.04
N LYS A 326 -9.23 -19.15 34.01
CA LYS A 326 -9.82 -18.16 34.92
C LYS A 326 -10.41 -16.97 34.17
N ALA A 327 -9.76 -16.50 33.11
CA ALA A 327 -10.28 -15.43 32.27
C ALA A 327 -11.58 -15.83 31.55
N ILE A 328 -11.63 -17.01 30.95
CA ILE A 328 -12.83 -17.53 30.27
C ILE A 328 -13.98 -17.70 31.27
N GLU A 329 -13.70 -18.28 32.43
CA GLU A 329 -14.70 -18.49 33.49
C GLU A 329 -15.21 -17.18 34.08
N ALA A 330 -14.34 -16.18 34.26
CA ALA A 330 -14.73 -14.85 34.73
C ALA A 330 -15.66 -14.12 33.75
N VAL A 331 -15.38 -14.20 32.44
CA VAL A 331 -16.28 -13.65 31.41
C VAL A 331 -17.62 -14.39 31.42
N ARG A 332 -17.60 -15.73 31.54
CA ARG A 332 -18.81 -16.54 31.67
C ARG A 332 -19.65 -16.14 32.89
N GLU A 333 -19.02 -16.01 34.05
CA GLU A 333 -19.69 -15.59 35.28
C GLU A 333 -20.24 -14.15 35.17
N ALA A 334 -19.50 -13.24 34.54
CA ALA A 334 -19.96 -11.88 34.31
C ALA A 334 -21.20 -11.81 33.41
N ILE A 335 -21.37 -12.75 32.47
CA ILE A 335 -22.60 -12.88 31.68
C ILE A 335 -23.74 -13.44 32.54
N GLY A 336 -23.49 -14.48 33.32
CA GLY A 336 -24.48 -15.10 34.20
C GLY A 336 -24.99 -14.16 35.30
N THR A 337 -24.18 -13.20 35.71
CA THR A 337 -24.51 -12.14 36.69
C THR A 337 -24.94 -10.82 36.03
N GLU A 338 -25.20 -10.81 34.73
CA GLU A 338 -25.63 -9.64 33.93
C GLU A 338 -24.68 -8.43 33.98
N LYS A 339 -23.42 -8.62 34.41
CA LYS A 339 -22.36 -7.60 34.37
C LYS A 339 -21.84 -7.35 32.94
N VAL A 340 -22.04 -8.31 32.05
CA VAL A 340 -21.75 -8.26 30.61
C VAL A 340 -22.99 -8.74 29.85
N ALA A 341 -23.45 -7.96 28.86
CA ALA A 341 -24.62 -8.34 28.06
C ALA A 341 -24.27 -9.45 27.06
N ARG A 342 -25.15 -10.45 26.90
CA ARG A 342 -24.98 -11.52 25.90
C ARG A 342 -24.86 -10.98 24.47
N SER A 343 -25.59 -9.90 24.15
CA SER A 343 -25.53 -9.24 22.85
C SER A 343 -24.15 -8.66 22.52
N ASP A 344 -23.38 -8.22 23.53
CA ASP A 344 -22.01 -7.75 23.32
C ASP A 344 -21.06 -8.89 22.94
N ILE A 345 -21.27 -10.08 23.52
CA ILE A 345 -20.54 -11.31 23.19
C ILE A 345 -20.86 -11.76 21.77
N TYR A 346 -22.13 -11.80 21.38
CA TYR A 346 -22.53 -12.19 20.02
C TYR A 346 -22.01 -11.21 18.95
N ARG A 347 -22.05 -9.90 19.23
CA ARG A 347 -21.50 -8.89 18.33
C ARG A 347 -19.99 -9.06 18.15
N SER A 348 -19.26 -9.26 19.25
CA SER A 348 -17.80 -9.40 19.27
C SER A 348 -17.34 -10.68 18.57
N SER A 349 -17.92 -11.82 18.95
CA SER A 349 -17.65 -13.11 18.32
C SER A 349 -18.08 -13.13 16.84
N GLY A 350 -19.15 -12.42 16.46
CA GLY A 350 -19.56 -12.24 15.08
C GLY A 350 -18.47 -11.59 14.21
N ARG A 351 -17.76 -10.57 14.72
CA ARG A 351 -16.60 -9.97 14.01
C ARG A 351 -15.44 -10.94 13.87
N ALA A 352 -15.16 -11.75 14.89
CA ALA A 352 -14.13 -12.78 14.81
C ALA A 352 -14.49 -13.85 13.76
N LEU A 353 -15.76 -14.26 13.71
CA LEU A 353 -16.27 -15.19 12.70
C LEU A 353 -16.26 -14.60 11.29
N GLN A 354 -16.55 -13.31 11.11
CA GLN A 354 -16.43 -12.64 9.81
C GLN A 354 -14.98 -12.63 9.29
N LEU A 355 -14.00 -12.39 10.16
CA LEU A 355 -12.59 -12.51 9.79
C LEU A 355 -12.24 -13.94 9.35
N LYS A 356 -12.75 -14.96 10.06
CA LYS A 356 -12.59 -16.36 9.68
C LYS A 356 -13.24 -16.66 8.34
N GLU A 357 -14.46 -16.18 8.09
CA GLU A 357 -15.18 -16.37 6.82
C GLU A 357 -14.37 -15.83 5.63
N HIS A 358 -13.71 -14.69 5.82
CA HIS A 358 -12.98 -14.01 4.74
C HIS A 358 -11.75 -14.81 4.29
N TYR A 359 -11.04 -15.45 5.22
CA TYR A 359 -9.75 -16.09 4.93
C TYR A 359 -9.78 -17.63 4.99
N LEU A 360 -10.73 -18.23 5.70
CA LEU A 360 -10.66 -19.63 6.13
C LEU A 360 -11.88 -20.44 5.72
N SER A 361 -11.60 -21.65 5.23
CA SER A 361 -12.57 -22.72 5.05
C SER A 361 -11.92 -24.03 5.50
N TRP A 362 -12.70 -25.04 5.87
CA TRP A 362 -12.13 -26.35 6.19
C TRP A 362 -11.33 -26.94 5.02
N ARG A 363 -11.76 -26.67 3.78
CA ARG A 363 -11.02 -27.07 2.58
C ARG A 363 -9.63 -26.45 2.54
N THR A 364 -9.52 -25.14 2.80
CA THR A 364 -8.23 -24.43 2.74
C THR A 364 -7.36 -24.68 3.96
N ALA A 365 -7.94 -24.84 5.15
CA ALA A 365 -7.20 -25.09 6.39
C ALA A 365 -6.68 -26.53 6.51
N LEU A 366 -7.31 -27.50 5.84
CA LEU A 366 -6.90 -28.92 5.86
C LEU A 366 -6.17 -29.38 4.59
N ALA A 367 -6.20 -28.58 3.53
CA ALA A 367 -5.28 -28.75 2.41
C ALA A 367 -3.87 -28.48 2.96
N ALA A 368 -3.15 -29.57 3.27
CA ALA A 368 -1.99 -29.57 4.15
C ALA A 368 -0.99 -28.43 3.87
N PRO A 369 -0.45 -27.76 4.91
CA PRO A 369 0.71 -26.90 4.78
C PRO A 369 1.81 -27.62 4.00
N ASP A 370 2.44 -26.92 3.06
CA ASP A 370 3.46 -27.47 2.17
C ASP A 370 4.84 -26.90 2.55
N PRO A 371 5.56 -27.56 3.48
CA PRO A 371 6.89 -27.10 3.87
C PRO A 371 7.92 -27.27 2.75
N GLN A 372 7.67 -28.06 1.70
CA GLN A 372 8.57 -28.16 0.56
C GLN A 372 8.48 -26.89 -0.31
N ARG A 373 7.28 -26.32 -0.43
CA ARG A 373 7.07 -25.02 -1.07
C ARG A 373 7.77 -23.88 -0.34
N LEU A 374 7.89 -23.93 0.99
CA LEU A 374 8.61 -22.91 1.76
C LEU A 374 10.06 -22.75 1.28
N SER A 375 10.79 -23.85 1.05
CA SER A 375 12.18 -23.80 0.57
C SER A 375 12.31 -23.10 -0.78
N SER A 376 11.38 -23.36 -1.71
CA SER A 376 11.34 -22.70 -3.02
C SER A 376 11.01 -21.20 -2.90
N LEU A 377 10.01 -20.85 -2.09
CA LEU A 377 9.64 -19.47 -1.80
C LEU A 377 10.82 -18.70 -1.19
N MET A 378 11.54 -19.29 -0.24
CA MET A 378 12.69 -18.65 0.40
C MET A 378 13.78 -18.28 -0.62
N GLN A 379 14.03 -19.10 -1.63
CA GLN A 379 15.02 -18.79 -2.66
C GLN A 379 14.63 -17.54 -3.48
N GLU A 380 13.36 -17.46 -3.91
CA GLU A 380 12.81 -16.29 -4.62
C GLU A 380 12.84 -15.04 -3.72
N HIS A 381 12.36 -15.19 -2.49
CA HIS A 381 12.17 -14.10 -1.55
C HIS A 381 13.49 -13.55 -0.99
N GLN A 382 14.55 -14.35 -0.90
CA GLN A 382 15.89 -13.85 -0.54
C GLN A 382 16.42 -12.85 -1.57
N ALA A 383 16.16 -13.04 -2.87
CA ALA A 383 16.55 -12.09 -3.90
C ALA A 383 15.76 -10.77 -3.80
N LEU A 384 14.46 -10.87 -3.51
CA LEU A 384 13.62 -9.70 -3.23
C LEU A 384 14.11 -8.94 -1.99
N ALA A 385 14.33 -9.64 -0.87
CA ALA A 385 14.82 -9.05 0.37
C ALA A 385 16.15 -8.33 0.15
N ARG A 386 17.10 -8.95 -0.57
CA ARG A 386 18.39 -8.34 -0.94
C ARG A 386 18.20 -7.04 -1.71
N THR A 387 17.35 -7.04 -2.74
CA THR A 387 17.06 -5.85 -3.55
C THR A 387 16.50 -4.71 -2.68
N VAL A 388 15.66 -5.03 -1.70
CA VAL A 388 15.09 -4.02 -0.80
C VAL A 388 16.12 -3.52 0.22
N TYR A 389 17.00 -4.38 0.74
CA TYR A 389 18.13 -3.96 1.58
C TYR A 389 19.10 -3.04 0.83
N GLU A 390 19.41 -3.37 -0.42
CA GLU A 390 20.22 -2.50 -1.31
C GLU A 390 19.60 -1.11 -1.47
N ASN A 391 18.27 -1.01 -1.41
CA ASN A 391 17.53 0.25 -1.48
C ASN A 391 17.26 0.94 -0.14
N SER A 392 17.57 0.30 0.99
CA SER A 392 17.30 0.85 2.32
C SER A 392 18.54 1.47 2.96
N ILE A 393 19.74 0.94 2.72
CA ILE A 393 20.97 1.47 3.34
C ILE A 393 21.14 2.94 3.01
N THR A 394 21.31 3.75 4.06
CA THR A 394 21.30 5.21 3.96
C THR A 394 22.61 5.78 4.45
N VAL A 395 23.33 6.50 3.58
CA VAL A 395 24.41 7.39 4.00
C VAL A 395 23.78 8.73 4.38
N VAL A 396 23.66 9.00 5.67
CA VAL A 396 23.00 10.21 6.19
C VAL A 396 23.89 11.44 5.98
N ARG A 397 25.20 11.27 6.17
CA ARG A 397 26.22 12.29 5.90
C ARG A 397 27.58 11.64 5.66
N ASP A 398 28.40 12.31 4.86
CA ASP A 398 29.80 11.98 4.63
C ASP A 398 30.61 13.26 4.39
N GLU A 399 30.79 14.05 5.46
CA GLU A 399 31.28 15.43 5.40
C GLU A 399 32.72 15.55 4.87
N LYS A 400 33.55 14.52 5.06
CA LYS A 400 34.95 14.46 4.57
C LYS A 400 35.10 13.58 3.33
N SER A 401 34.00 13.16 2.72
CA SER A 401 33.99 12.24 1.58
C SER A 401 34.88 11.01 1.84
N LEU A 402 34.69 10.36 3.00
CA LEU A 402 35.46 9.18 3.39
C LEU A 402 35.03 7.95 2.59
N LEU A 403 33.81 7.95 2.05
CA LEU A 403 33.29 6.85 1.24
C LEU A 403 33.60 7.10 -0.26
N PRO A 404 34.07 6.08 -1.00
CA PRO A 404 34.35 4.74 -0.52
C PRO A 404 35.69 4.67 0.24
N LEU A 405 35.72 3.89 1.32
CA LEU A 405 36.87 3.77 2.20
C LEU A 405 38.10 3.18 1.49
N SER A 406 37.89 2.42 0.41
CA SER A 406 38.93 1.91 -0.50
C SER A 406 39.84 3.01 -1.06
N SER A 407 39.35 4.25 -1.15
CA SER A 407 40.13 5.42 -1.60
C SER A 407 40.98 6.06 -0.49
N ARG A 408 40.77 5.65 0.77
CA ARG A 408 41.36 6.28 1.97
C ARG A 408 42.35 5.39 2.71
N VAL A 409 42.41 4.09 2.37
CA VAL A 409 43.31 3.11 3.01
C VAL A 409 44.04 2.27 1.98
N ARG A 410 45.25 1.82 2.30
CA ARG A 410 46.03 0.89 1.48
C ARG A 410 45.75 -0.55 1.90
N SER A 411 45.94 -1.51 1.00
CA SER A 411 45.75 -2.94 1.30
C SER A 411 46.60 -3.47 2.47
N THR A 412 47.70 -2.79 2.80
CA THR A 412 48.60 -3.12 3.91
C THR A 412 48.16 -2.56 5.26
N ASP A 413 47.23 -1.61 5.27
CA ASP A 413 46.79 -0.90 6.46
C ASP A 413 45.86 -1.75 7.32
N ASN A 414 45.79 -1.51 8.63
CA ASN A 414 44.81 -2.19 9.48
C ASN A 414 43.53 -1.36 9.57
N ILE A 415 42.37 -1.97 9.34
CA ILE A 415 41.06 -1.39 9.64
C ILE A 415 40.54 -2.03 10.91
N LEU A 416 40.09 -1.22 11.86
CA LEU A 416 39.47 -1.70 13.09
C LEU A 416 37.95 -1.57 13.00
N LEU A 417 37.24 -2.68 13.14
CA LEU A 417 35.79 -2.73 13.35
C LEU A 417 35.53 -2.84 14.86
N LEU A 418 34.85 -1.83 15.42
CA LEU A 418 34.38 -1.81 16.81
C LEU A 418 32.86 -1.99 16.83
N THR A 419 32.38 -3.05 17.49
CA THR A 419 30.94 -3.38 17.56
C THR A 419 30.47 -3.56 18.99
N PRO A 420 29.23 -3.18 19.32
CA PRO A 420 28.71 -3.39 20.67
C PRO A 420 28.36 -4.87 20.87
N VAL A 421 28.59 -5.38 22.06
CA VAL A 421 28.02 -6.67 22.49
C VAL A 421 26.53 -6.48 22.73
N VAL A 422 25.72 -6.98 21.80
CA VAL A 422 24.24 -6.92 21.86
C VAL A 422 23.63 -8.31 21.81
N ARG A 423 22.34 -8.41 22.14
CA ARG A 423 21.59 -9.65 21.98
C ARG A 423 21.41 -9.96 20.49
N PRO A 424 21.68 -11.20 20.04
CA PRO A 424 21.34 -11.63 18.68
C PRO A 424 19.86 -11.44 18.37
N LEU A 425 19.54 -11.15 17.10
CA LEU A 425 18.16 -11.03 16.63
C LEU A 425 17.35 -12.30 16.87
N TYR A 426 18.03 -13.44 16.78
CA TYR A 426 17.42 -14.75 16.89
C TYR A 426 17.84 -15.43 18.18
N HIS A 427 16.86 -15.82 18.98
CA HIS A 427 17.08 -16.73 20.09
C HIS A 427 17.50 -18.09 19.54
N ARG A 428 18.64 -18.55 20.03
CA ARG A 428 19.19 -19.87 19.76
C ARG A 428 18.65 -20.88 20.77
N ALA A 429 18.71 -22.17 20.42
CA ALA A 429 18.40 -23.21 21.38
C ALA A 429 19.37 -23.11 22.59
N PRO A 430 18.97 -23.50 23.81
CA PRO A 430 19.79 -23.34 25.01
C PRO A 430 21.20 -23.97 24.94
N ASP A 431 21.38 -24.94 24.05
CA ASP A 431 22.58 -25.72 23.77
C ASP A 431 23.47 -25.14 22.65
N GLU A 432 23.01 -24.14 21.90
CA GLU A 432 23.79 -23.50 20.84
C GLU A 432 24.70 -22.39 21.39
N LEU A 433 25.94 -22.33 20.88
CA LEU A 433 26.91 -21.31 21.27
C LEU A 433 26.41 -19.89 20.93
N PRO A 434 26.68 -18.89 21.81
CA PRO A 434 26.45 -17.48 21.49
C PRO A 434 27.24 -17.07 20.25
N VAL A 435 26.62 -16.29 19.37
CA VAL A 435 27.27 -15.74 18.17
C VAL A 435 27.19 -14.23 18.20
N ASP A 436 28.30 -13.61 17.81
CA ASP A 436 28.38 -12.16 17.61
C ASP A 436 27.54 -11.78 16.37
N PRO A 437 26.45 -10.98 16.52
CA PRO A 437 25.61 -10.57 15.41
C PRO A 437 26.38 -9.80 14.32
N PHE A 438 27.49 -9.16 14.69
CA PHE A 438 28.32 -8.37 13.78
C PHE A 438 29.47 -9.14 13.15
N GLU A 439 29.63 -10.44 13.46
CA GLU A 439 30.63 -11.28 12.80
C GLU A 439 30.45 -11.27 11.26
N CYS A 440 29.20 -11.24 10.80
CA CYS A 440 28.88 -11.14 9.38
C CYS A 440 29.39 -9.83 8.75
N LEU A 441 29.30 -8.70 9.46
CA LEU A 441 29.87 -7.43 9.04
C LEU A 441 31.39 -7.52 8.93
N GLY A 442 32.05 -8.09 9.95
CA GLY A 442 33.50 -8.29 9.95
C GLY A 442 33.96 -9.12 8.74
N ARG A 443 33.28 -10.24 8.47
CA ARG A 443 33.55 -11.08 7.28
C ARG A 443 33.28 -10.34 5.97
N ALA A 444 32.19 -9.58 5.87
CA ALA A 444 31.86 -8.82 4.68
C ALA A 444 32.94 -7.76 4.38
N LEU A 445 33.35 -6.99 5.39
CA LEU A 445 34.44 -6.02 5.25
C LEU A 445 35.77 -6.72 4.87
N ALA A 446 36.04 -7.92 5.40
CA ALA A 446 37.23 -8.68 5.07
C ALA A 446 37.28 -9.19 3.61
N ARG A 447 36.12 -9.33 2.93
CA ARG A 447 36.08 -9.61 1.48
C ARG A 447 36.61 -8.43 0.66
N HIS A 448 36.49 -7.20 1.17
CA HIS A 448 36.98 -5.98 0.52
C HIS A 448 38.37 -5.56 0.98
N HIS A 449 38.78 -5.92 2.21
CA HIS A 449 40.05 -5.51 2.77
C HIS A 449 40.71 -6.63 3.61
N PRO A 450 41.93 -7.09 3.31
CA PRO A 450 42.53 -8.29 3.91
C PRO A 450 42.89 -8.16 5.39
N LYS A 451 43.10 -6.93 5.91
CA LYS A 451 43.49 -6.67 7.31
C LYS A 451 42.40 -5.96 8.13
N VAL A 452 41.22 -6.56 8.20
CA VAL A 452 40.17 -6.13 9.13
C VAL A 452 40.38 -6.80 10.50
N ARG A 453 40.38 -6.02 11.58
CA ARG A 453 40.38 -6.50 12.96
C ARG A 453 39.03 -6.18 13.57
N HIS A 454 38.29 -7.20 13.99
CA HIS A 454 37.01 -7.05 14.68
C HIS A 454 37.22 -7.17 16.18
N ALA A 455 36.81 -6.14 16.94
CA ALA A 455 36.92 -6.08 18.40
C ALA A 455 35.61 -5.60 19.03
N PRO A 456 34.84 -6.49 19.67
CA PRO A 456 33.61 -6.13 20.36
C PRO A 456 33.87 -5.36 21.66
N TYR A 457 33.05 -4.33 21.94
CA TYR A 457 33.07 -3.58 23.20
C TYR A 457 31.80 -3.82 24.02
N THR A 458 31.90 -3.74 25.35
CA THR A 458 30.79 -4.06 26.27
C THR A 458 30.17 -2.80 26.86
N VAL A 459 29.17 -2.97 27.73
CA VAL A 459 28.60 -1.86 28.53
C VAL A 459 29.64 -1.13 29.39
N ARG A 460 30.82 -1.72 29.64
CA ARG A 460 31.95 -1.09 30.34
C ARG A 460 32.82 -0.21 29.43
N GLY A 461 32.46 -0.06 28.16
CA GLY A 461 33.17 0.72 27.16
C GLY A 461 34.44 0.04 26.61
N ILE A 462 35.38 0.88 26.14
CA ILE A 462 36.65 0.44 25.55
C ILE A 462 37.74 0.21 26.62
N THR A 463 38.55 -0.82 26.41
CA THR A 463 39.69 -1.19 27.29
C THR A 463 41.03 -0.65 26.74
N SER A 464 42.12 -0.80 27.51
CA SER A 464 43.48 -0.47 27.04
C SER A 464 43.87 -1.19 25.74
N THR A 465 43.42 -2.43 25.56
CA THR A 465 43.57 -3.20 24.31
C THR A 465 42.87 -2.51 23.14
N HIS A 466 41.63 -2.07 23.33
CA HIS A 466 40.90 -1.32 22.30
C HIS A 466 41.61 -0.02 21.93
N VAL A 467 42.10 0.73 22.92
CA VAL A 467 42.87 1.96 22.70
C VAL A 467 44.13 1.68 21.88
N ALA A 468 44.87 0.61 22.18
CA ALA A 468 46.05 0.21 21.42
C ALA A 468 45.70 -0.17 19.96
N LEU A 469 44.60 -0.87 19.74
CA LEU A 469 44.10 -1.21 18.40
C LEU A 469 43.70 0.06 17.62
N ILE A 470 42.95 0.98 18.23
CA ILE A 470 42.53 2.25 17.61
C ILE A 470 43.74 3.07 17.19
N LYS A 471 44.77 3.18 18.04
CA LYS A 471 46.01 3.91 17.72
C LYS A 471 46.72 3.33 16.50
N ARG A 472 46.77 1.99 16.37
CA ARG A 472 47.45 1.27 15.27
C ARG A 472 46.64 1.19 13.97
N ALA A 473 45.32 1.34 14.02
CA ALA A 473 44.47 1.28 12.85
C ALA A 473 44.64 2.52 11.96
N ALA A 474 44.60 2.35 10.64
CA ALA A 474 44.57 3.46 9.68
C ALA A 474 43.16 4.05 9.56
N ALA A 475 42.13 3.22 9.73
CA ALA A 475 40.73 3.64 9.76
C ALA A 475 39.95 2.85 10.83
N VAL A 476 38.91 3.46 11.37
CA VAL A 476 38.02 2.82 12.36
C VAL A 476 36.58 2.86 11.84
N ILE A 477 35.90 1.72 11.91
CA ILE A 477 34.45 1.59 11.71
C ILE A 477 33.85 1.34 13.08
N PHE A 478 33.07 2.30 13.58
CA PHE A 478 32.39 2.22 14.86
C PHE A 478 30.90 1.95 14.64
N VAL A 479 30.40 0.86 15.21
CA VAL A 479 28.98 0.50 15.15
C VAL A 479 28.31 0.87 16.46
N ALA A 480 27.11 1.44 16.41
CA ALA A 480 26.22 1.62 17.55
C ALA A 480 24.90 0.87 17.29
N ALA A 481 24.29 0.33 18.35
CA ALA A 481 23.03 -0.40 18.24
C ALA A 481 22.16 -0.24 19.49
N ASN A 482 21.00 0.38 19.31
CA ASN A 482 20.07 0.83 20.33
C ASN A 482 20.74 1.66 21.44
N ALA A 483 21.72 2.50 21.11
CA ALA A 483 22.51 3.26 22.09
C ALA A 483 21.71 4.25 22.93
N ASN A 484 20.51 4.69 22.51
CA ASN A 484 19.65 5.61 23.26
C ASN A 484 18.72 4.93 24.29
N ARG A 485 18.85 3.62 24.53
CA ARG A 485 18.06 2.94 25.56
C ARG A 485 18.74 3.05 26.92
N PRO A 486 17.99 3.13 28.05
CA PRO A 486 18.57 3.32 29.39
C PRO A 486 19.72 2.36 29.73
N ASN A 487 19.64 1.10 29.28
CA ASN A 487 20.62 0.05 29.59
C ASN A 487 21.82 0.00 28.62
N THR A 488 21.86 0.86 27.61
CA THR A 488 22.87 0.87 26.53
C THR A 488 23.48 2.25 26.27
N ASN A 489 23.11 3.27 27.04
CA ASN A 489 23.65 4.64 26.91
C ASN A 489 25.18 4.74 27.02
N SER A 490 25.87 3.78 27.65
CA SER A 490 27.35 3.76 27.69
C SER A 490 28.00 3.60 26.31
N GLN A 491 27.24 3.19 25.29
CA GLN A 491 27.70 3.21 23.90
C GLN A 491 27.98 4.63 23.40
N LEU A 492 27.21 5.64 23.84
CA LEU A 492 27.41 7.04 23.44
C LEU A 492 28.70 7.62 24.03
N GLU A 493 28.97 7.33 25.30
CA GLU A 493 30.25 7.68 25.95
C GLU A 493 31.43 7.02 25.25
N THR A 494 31.26 5.74 24.88
CA THR A 494 32.25 4.98 24.12
C THR A 494 32.50 5.61 22.74
N ALA A 495 31.43 6.00 22.04
CA ALA A 495 31.54 6.69 20.75
C ALA A 495 32.36 7.98 20.88
N GLY A 496 32.10 8.80 21.92
CA GLY A 496 32.87 10.00 22.19
C GLY A 496 34.35 9.73 22.50
N ALA A 497 34.65 8.65 23.24
CA ALA A 497 36.03 8.23 23.50
C ALA A 497 36.74 7.77 22.22
N VAL A 498 36.07 6.99 21.37
CA VAL A 498 36.59 6.56 20.07
C VAL A 498 36.83 7.75 19.14
N HIS A 499 35.89 8.70 19.08
CA HIS A 499 36.02 9.93 18.30
C HIS A 499 37.29 10.72 18.68
N ARG A 500 37.50 10.96 19.97
CA ARG A 500 38.72 11.66 20.47
C ARG A 500 40.02 10.95 20.06
N LEU A 501 40.01 9.61 20.01
CA LEU A 501 41.16 8.82 19.56
C LEU A 501 41.34 8.81 18.04
N CYS A 502 40.33 9.24 17.28
CA CYS A 502 40.31 9.20 15.81
C CYS A 502 40.37 10.58 15.14
N LEU A 503 40.66 11.67 15.87
CA LEU A 503 40.66 13.05 15.33
C LEU A 503 41.47 13.21 14.01
N ASN A 504 42.56 12.46 13.86
CA ASN A 504 43.47 12.53 12.71
C ASN A 504 43.39 11.32 11.77
N LYS A 505 42.31 10.53 11.81
CA LYS A 505 42.13 9.36 10.93
C LYS A 505 40.67 9.14 10.53
N PRO A 506 40.39 8.42 9.42
CA PRO A 506 39.04 8.07 9.03
C PRO A 506 38.27 7.34 10.14
N LEU A 507 37.10 7.88 10.49
CA LEU A 507 36.12 7.27 11.37
C LEU A 507 34.78 7.18 10.62
N VAL A 508 34.34 5.97 10.34
CA VAL A 508 33.01 5.70 9.78
C VAL A 508 32.11 5.22 10.91
N THR A 509 30.97 5.87 11.10
CA THR A 509 30.00 5.50 12.13
C THR A 509 28.79 4.85 11.49
N LEU A 510 28.39 3.68 12.01
CA LEU A 510 27.25 2.92 11.54
C LEU A 510 26.24 2.76 12.67
N ALA A 511 25.03 3.27 12.50
CA ALA A 511 23.89 2.98 13.36
C ALA A 511 23.15 1.76 12.83
N ALA A 512 23.26 0.66 13.56
CA ALA A 512 22.73 -0.63 13.15
C ALA A 512 21.26 -0.85 13.57
N CYS A 513 20.67 0.08 14.33
CA CYS A 513 19.25 0.10 14.65
C CYS A 513 18.74 1.53 14.61
N ASP A 514 18.59 2.16 15.78
CA ASP A 514 17.90 3.43 15.90
C ASP A 514 18.75 4.53 15.24
N PRO A 515 18.24 5.18 14.18
CA PRO A 515 18.98 6.23 13.50
C PRO A 515 19.19 7.49 14.36
N TYR A 516 18.54 7.65 15.53
CA TYR A 516 18.72 8.82 16.40
C TYR A 516 20.03 8.80 17.21
N GLU A 517 20.69 7.66 17.37
CA GLU A 517 21.77 7.43 18.36
C GLU A 517 22.93 8.43 18.30
N LEU A 518 23.32 8.87 17.11
CA LEU A 518 24.39 9.87 16.91
C LEU A 518 23.98 10.87 15.82
N LEU A 519 22.68 11.00 15.56
CA LEU A 519 22.16 11.74 14.41
C LEU A 519 22.47 13.23 14.50
N THR A 520 22.33 13.81 15.67
CA THR A 520 22.52 15.24 15.92
C THR A 520 23.98 15.61 16.17
N ASP A 521 24.81 14.66 16.58
CA ASP A 521 26.24 14.87 16.83
C ASP A 521 27.06 14.87 15.52
N ARG A 522 27.27 16.08 14.99
CA ARG A 522 28.04 16.34 13.77
C ARG A 522 29.52 16.01 13.88
N THR A 523 30.06 15.74 15.07
CA THR A 523 31.46 15.29 15.19
C THR A 523 31.69 13.94 14.50
N PHE A 524 30.65 13.11 14.38
CA PHE A 524 30.63 11.91 13.56
C PHE A 524 30.29 12.27 12.11
N GLY A 525 31.28 12.80 11.38
CA GLY A 525 31.09 13.36 10.02
C GLY A 525 30.71 12.35 8.92
N THR A 526 30.95 11.06 9.11
CA THR A 526 30.51 9.98 8.21
C THR A 526 29.58 9.03 8.97
N TYR A 527 28.29 9.06 8.65
CA TYR A 527 27.23 8.37 9.39
C TYR A 527 26.30 7.58 8.45
N ILE A 528 26.19 6.27 8.69
CA ILE A 528 25.42 5.32 7.88
C ILE A 528 24.35 4.66 8.77
N CYS A 529 23.15 4.48 8.25
CA CYS A 529 22.07 3.74 8.91
C CYS A 529 21.76 2.45 8.16
N THR A 530 21.65 1.35 8.91
CA THR A 530 21.18 0.05 8.38
C THR A 530 19.81 -0.34 8.90
N TYR A 531 19.29 0.36 9.92
CA TYR A 531 17.97 0.16 10.58
C TYR A 531 17.79 -1.19 11.29
N GLU A 532 18.65 -2.15 11.01
CA GLU A 532 18.74 -3.44 11.67
C GLU A 532 20.14 -4.05 11.48
N TYR A 533 20.52 -4.93 12.40
CA TYR A 533 21.80 -5.67 12.36
C TYR A 533 21.61 -7.08 11.80
N SER A 534 20.77 -7.22 10.77
CA SER A 534 20.61 -8.47 10.04
C SER A 534 21.81 -8.71 9.11
N PRO A 535 22.15 -9.97 8.79
CA PRO A 535 23.28 -10.26 7.92
C PRO A 535 23.22 -9.53 6.57
N MET A 536 22.07 -9.51 5.90
CA MET A 536 21.92 -8.82 4.62
C MET A 536 22.09 -7.30 4.74
N ALA A 537 21.54 -6.68 5.79
CA ALA A 537 21.71 -5.24 6.01
C ALA A 537 23.19 -4.87 6.24
N LEU A 538 23.88 -5.65 7.08
CA LEU A 538 25.29 -5.44 7.42
C LEU A 538 26.23 -5.72 6.24
N GLU A 539 25.98 -6.78 5.47
CA GLU A 539 26.73 -7.08 4.25
C GLU A 539 26.55 -5.98 3.19
N THR A 540 25.32 -5.48 3.01
CA THR A 540 25.04 -4.37 2.10
C THR A 540 25.75 -3.09 2.56
N ALA A 541 25.78 -2.82 3.87
CA ALA A 541 26.52 -1.69 4.42
C ALA A 541 28.03 -1.80 4.16
N ALA A 542 28.62 -2.99 4.26
CA ALA A 542 30.03 -3.20 3.92
C ALA A 542 30.31 -2.87 2.43
N ALA A 543 29.44 -3.32 1.54
CA ALA A 543 29.53 -3.02 0.10
C ALA A 543 29.44 -1.51 -0.19
N VAL A 544 28.57 -0.79 0.53
CA VAL A 544 28.48 0.68 0.47
C VAL A 544 29.75 1.35 1.01
N ILE A 545 30.25 0.90 2.17
CA ILE A 545 31.45 1.45 2.79
C ILE A 545 32.66 1.38 1.86
N PHE A 546 32.79 0.30 1.08
CA PHE A 546 33.90 0.10 0.13
C PHE A 546 33.62 0.51 -1.31
N GLY A 547 32.41 1.03 -1.61
CA GLY A 547 32.07 1.58 -2.92
C GLY A 547 31.72 0.54 -3.99
N GLU A 548 31.46 -0.71 -3.62
CA GLU A 548 30.85 -1.67 -4.55
C GLU A 548 29.43 -1.22 -4.91
N ARG A 549 28.76 -0.52 -3.98
CA ARG A 549 27.35 -0.09 -4.13
C ARG A 549 27.13 1.34 -3.70
N HIS A 550 26.18 1.98 -4.36
CA HIS A 550 25.66 3.29 -3.96
C HIS A 550 24.52 3.11 -2.95
N ALA A 551 24.48 3.95 -1.91
CA ALA A 551 23.39 4.00 -0.96
C ALA A 551 22.21 4.80 -1.54
N SER A 552 21.13 4.13 -1.95
CA SER A 552 19.91 4.79 -2.45
C SER A 552 18.86 5.05 -1.36
N GLY A 553 19.08 4.51 -0.15
CA GLY A 553 18.21 4.73 0.99
C GLY A 553 18.19 6.19 1.42
N SER A 554 17.05 6.59 1.99
CA SER A 554 16.86 7.89 2.60
C SER A 554 16.48 7.74 4.05
N LEU A 555 16.96 8.65 4.89
CA LEU A 555 16.52 8.74 6.27
C LEU A 555 14.99 8.95 6.34
N PRO A 556 14.22 8.02 6.94
CA PRO A 556 12.76 8.10 7.02
C PRO A 556 12.28 8.82 8.28
N ILE A 557 13.18 9.55 8.94
CA ILE A 557 12.94 10.36 10.13
C ILE A 557 13.53 11.76 9.94
N SER A 558 13.02 12.73 10.70
CA SER A 558 13.54 14.09 10.76
C SER A 558 14.79 14.18 11.63
N ILE A 559 15.68 15.10 11.27
CA ILE A 559 16.83 15.47 12.12
C ILE A 559 16.33 16.48 13.17
N PRO A 560 16.42 16.17 14.48
CA PRO A 560 15.99 17.07 15.54
C PRO A 560 16.61 18.48 15.42
N GLY A 561 15.83 19.51 15.74
CA GLY A 561 16.28 20.92 15.69
C GLY A 561 16.52 21.49 14.29
N THR A 562 16.44 20.67 13.23
CA THR A 562 16.47 21.15 11.85
C THR A 562 15.02 21.44 11.45
N PRO A 563 14.68 22.64 10.93
CA PRO A 563 13.35 22.88 10.38
C PRO A 563 13.10 21.80 9.33
N THR A 564 12.14 20.93 9.59
CA THR A 564 11.77 19.91 8.63
C THR A 564 11.29 20.66 7.40
N LEU A 565 12.09 20.65 6.32
CA LEU A 565 11.53 20.82 4.99
C LEU A 565 10.69 19.57 4.76
N ARG A 566 9.48 19.55 5.36
CA ARG A 566 8.54 18.43 5.36
C ARG A 566 8.39 17.96 3.91
N GLN A 567 9.07 16.87 3.57
CA GLN A 567 9.00 16.29 2.24
C GLN A 567 7.60 15.70 2.06
N GLN A 568 6.95 16.15 0.98
CA GLN A 568 5.56 15.89 0.59
C GLN A 568 4.50 16.48 1.52
N ARG A 569 4.31 17.81 1.40
CA ARG A 569 3.01 18.41 1.76
C ARG A 569 1.93 17.64 0.99
N LEU A 570 0.98 17.02 1.69
CA LEU A 570 -0.30 16.71 1.08
C LEU A 570 -0.97 18.04 0.79
N TRP A 571 -1.19 18.29 -0.50
CA TRP A 571 -1.88 19.49 -0.91
C TRP A 571 -3.38 19.27 -0.80
N PHE A 572 -4.09 20.30 -0.35
CA PHE A 572 -5.54 20.28 -0.38
C PHE A 572 -5.98 20.22 -1.85
N VAL A 573 -6.77 19.19 -2.16
CA VAL A 573 -7.29 18.94 -3.52
C VAL A 573 -8.75 19.32 -3.53
N GLU A 574 -9.10 20.23 -4.44
CA GLU A 574 -10.46 20.72 -4.63
C GLU A 574 -11.05 20.14 -5.91
N VAL A 575 -12.39 20.07 -5.98
CA VAL A 575 -13.07 19.79 -7.24
C VAL A 575 -12.89 20.99 -8.16
N TRP A 576 -12.62 20.70 -9.44
CA TRP A 576 -12.52 21.74 -10.46
C TRP A 576 -13.90 22.34 -10.75
N GLU A 577 -13.97 23.67 -10.82
CA GLU A 577 -15.19 24.40 -11.13
C GLU A 577 -14.96 25.37 -12.28
N LYS A 578 -15.73 25.23 -13.37
CA LYS A 578 -15.57 26.03 -14.60
C LYS A 578 -15.45 27.53 -14.34
N ARG A 579 -16.39 28.12 -13.58
CA ARG A 579 -16.43 29.57 -13.32
C ARG A 579 -15.17 30.07 -12.61
N ARG A 580 -14.54 29.24 -11.78
CA ARG A 580 -13.40 29.59 -10.94
C ARG A 580 -12.06 29.20 -11.59
N ASP A 581 -12.04 28.13 -12.38
CA ASP A 581 -10.81 27.40 -12.68
C ASP A 581 -10.43 27.44 -14.16
N LEU A 582 -11.36 27.70 -15.08
CA LEU A 582 -11.13 27.52 -16.52
C LEU A 582 -9.93 28.32 -17.05
N PHE A 583 -9.87 29.63 -16.81
CA PHE A 583 -8.78 30.47 -17.31
C PHE A 583 -7.43 30.11 -16.66
N ALA A 584 -7.43 29.83 -15.36
CA ALA A 584 -6.23 29.40 -14.65
C ALA A 584 -5.74 28.02 -15.13
N SER A 585 -6.66 27.12 -15.51
CA SER A 585 -6.33 25.84 -16.15
C SER A 585 -5.72 26.04 -17.53
N ALA A 586 -6.20 27.02 -18.32
CA ALA A 586 -5.62 27.36 -19.62
C ALA A 586 -4.19 27.93 -19.47
N ASP A 587 -3.97 28.78 -18.46
CA ASP A 587 -2.62 29.28 -18.13
C ASP A 587 -1.69 28.15 -17.70
N LEU A 588 -2.16 27.25 -16.82
CA LEU A 588 -1.40 26.08 -16.39
C LEU A 588 -1.08 25.12 -17.55
N TRP A 589 -2.03 24.93 -18.47
CA TRP A 589 -1.81 24.16 -19.69
C TRP A 589 -0.71 24.79 -20.54
N ARG A 590 -0.78 26.10 -20.78
CA ARG A 590 0.23 26.84 -21.56
C ARG A 590 1.62 26.69 -20.96
N ASP A 591 1.74 26.78 -19.63
CA ASP A 591 3.02 26.63 -18.92
C ASP A 591 3.58 25.21 -19.00
N CYS A 592 2.72 24.19 -18.93
CA CYS A 592 3.13 22.79 -18.90
C CYS A 592 3.36 22.18 -20.29
N LEU A 593 2.44 22.45 -21.22
CA LEU A 593 2.30 21.74 -22.50
C LEU A 593 2.24 22.66 -23.72
N GLY A 594 1.96 23.96 -23.54
CA GLY A 594 1.61 24.88 -24.62
C GLY A 594 2.67 25.07 -25.72
N ARG A 595 3.94 24.73 -25.46
CA ARG A 595 5.00 24.75 -26.49
C ARG A 595 4.79 23.70 -27.57
N LYS A 596 4.32 22.50 -27.20
CA LYS A 596 4.11 21.37 -28.12
C LYS A 596 2.65 21.18 -28.46
N TRP A 597 1.77 21.40 -27.47
CA TRP A 597 0.33 21.14 -27.57
C TRP A 597 -0.43 22.43 -27.25
N PRO A 598 -0.45 23.42 -28.17
CA PRO A 598 -1.20 24.66 -27.93
C PRO A 598 -2.70 24.36 -27.86
N LEU A 599 -3.40 24.99 -26.92
CA LEU A 599 -4.83 24.81 -26.74
C LEU A 599 -5.45 26.09 -26.15
N ASP A 600 -6.49 26.61 -26.80
CA ASP A 600 -7.18 27.83 -26.36
C ASP A 600 -8.19 27.54 -25.23
N ALA A 601 -8.55 28.56 -24.44
CA ALA A 601 -9.44 28.38 -23.29
C ALA A 601 -10.86 27.91 -23.67
N SER A 602 -11.36 28.25 -24.87
CA SER A 602 -12.68 27.81 -25.34
C SER A 602 -12.67 26.31 -25.63
N THR A 603 -11.64 25.84 -26.32
CA THR A 603 -11.42 24.43 -26.63
C THR A 603 -11.17 23.64 -25.34
N LEU A 604 -10.40 24.18 -24.39
CA LEU A 604 -10.20 23.55 -23.08
C LEU A 604 -11.51 23.45 -22.30
N SER A 605 -12.35 24.49 -22.35
CA SER A 605 -13.67 24.45 -21.73
C SER A 605 -14.54 23.35 -22.34
N ALA A 606 -14.51 23.17 -23.66
CA ALA A 606 -15.29 22.13 -24.32
C ALA A 606 -14.83 20.73 -23.92
N LEU A 607 -13.56 20.54 -23.57
CA LEU A 607 -13.03 19.24 -23.14
C LEU A 607 -13.26 18.96 -21.65
N LEU A 608 -13.17 19.97 -20.79
CA LEU A 608 -13.29 19.80 -19.34
C LEU A 608 -14.73 19.89 -18.83
N ASP A 609 -15.59 20.69 -19.46
CA ASP A 609 -16.97 20.88 -19.00
C ASP A 609 -17.89 19.80 -19.57
N ARG A 610 -17.86 18.61 -18.96
CA ARG A 610 -18.66 17.45 -19.37
C ARG A 610 -19.54 16.94 -18.23
N PRO A 611 -20.73 17.53 -18.03
CA PRO A 611 -21.64 17.11 -16.97
C PRO A 611 -21.99 15.62 -17.08
N GLY A 612 -22.04 14.93 -15.94
CA GLY A 612 -22.42 13.51 -15.87
C GLY A 612 -21.28 12.51 -16.11
N CYS A 613 -20.26 12.86 -16.90
CA CYS A 613 -19.15 11.95 -17.22
C CYS A 613 -17.76 12.47 -16.86
N SER A 614 -17.63 13.65 -16.24
CA SER A 614 -16.36 14.21 -15.78
C SER A 614 -16.40 14.67 -14.33
N LYS A 615 -15.25 14.58 -13.65
CA LYS A 615 -15.04 15.19 -12.33
C LYS A 615 -13.57 15.48 -12.08
N HIS A 616 -13.14 16.68 -12.43
CA HIS A 616 -11.73 17.06 -12.37
C HIS A 616 -11.34 17.59 -10.99
N PHE A 617 -10.03 17.63 -10.72
CA PHE A 617 -9.52 18.13 -9.45
C PHE A 617 -8.32 19.05 -9.62
N VAL A 618 -8.17 19.96 -8.67
CA VAL A 618 -7.15 21.01 -8.70
C VAL A 618 -6.44 21.17 -7.37
N VAL A 619 -5.21 21.70 -7.42
CA VAL A 619 -4.46 22.16 -6.25
C VAL A 619 -4.12 23.63 -6.42
N ARG A 620 -4.32 24.40 -5.35
CA ARG A 620 -4.07 25.84 -5.31
C ARG A 620 -3.05 26.21 -4.25
N ARG A 621 -2.38 27.34 -4.46
CA ARG A 621 -1.54 27.99 -3.45
C ARG A 621 -2.44 28.73 -2.46
N ALA A 622 -2.39 28.37 -1.17
CA ALA A 622 -3.30 28.90 -0.16
C ALA A 622 -3.31 30.45 -0.04
N MET A 623 -2.18 31.13 -0.24
CA MET A 623 -2.09 32.58 -0.07
C MET A 623 -2.49 33.40 -1.31
N THR A 624 -2.18 32.90 -2.50
CA THR A 624 -2.37 33.63 -3.76
C THR A 624 -3.56 33.12 -4.57
N ASN A 625 -4.15 32.01 -4.14
CA ASN A 625 -5.16 31.25 -4.87
C ASN A 625 -4.69 30.79 -6.26
N GLU A 626 -3.40 30.83 -6.55
CA GLU A 626 -2.83 30.43 -7.83
C GLU A 626 -3.05 28.93 -8.08
N LEU A 627 -3.47 28.56 -9.29
CA LEU A 627 -3.61 27.18 -9.70
C LEU A 627 -2.24 26.56 -9.97
N LEU A 628 -1.88 25.52 -9.20
CA LEU A 628 -0.58 24.85 -9.26
C LEU A 628 -0.63 23.49 -9.94
N GLY A 629 -1.78 22.82 -9.95
CA GLY A 629 -1.94 21.53 -10.58
C GLY A 629 -3.39 21.21 -10.93
N LEU A 630 -3.56 20.37 -11.94
CA LEU A 630 -4.84 19.92 -12.47
C LEU A 630 -4.74 18.43 -12.81
N VAL A 631 -5.77 17.67 -12.44
CA VAL A 631 -6.01 16.32 -12.96
C VAL A 631 -7.40 16.27 -13.60
N ALA A 632 -7.46 15.81 -14.85
CA ALA A 632 -8.71 15.60 -15.58
C ALA A 632 -9.05 14.11 -15.59
N THR A 633 -10.33 13.81 -15.36
CA THR A 633 -10.86 12.45 -15.31
C THR A 633 -12.21 12.38 -16.01
N TYR A 634 -12.46 11.21 -16.63
CA TYR A 634 -13.73 10.91 -17.29
C TYR A 634 -14.19 9.50 -16.94
N THR A 635 -15.48 9.23 -17.18
CA THR A 635 -16.05 7.89 -17.13
C THR A 635 -16.78 7.60 -18.43
N VAL A 636 -16.52 6.45 -19.04
CA VAL A 636 -17.13 6.03 -20.31
C VAL A 636 -17.78 4.67 -20.13
N MET A 637 -18.97 4.47 -20.70
CA MET A 637 -19.67 3.19 -20.66
C MET A 637 -18.98 2.16 -21.56
N ALA A 638 -18.91 0.95 -21.05
CA ALA A 638 -18.41 -0.25 -21.70
C ALA A 638 -19.55 -1.28 -21.78
N GLY A 639 -20.40 -1.18 -22.80
CA GLY A 639 -21.61 -1.99 -22.88
C GLY A 639 -22.66 -1.62 -21.82
N PRO A 640 -23.62 -2.51 -21.51
CA PRO A 640 -24.83 -2.14 -20.75
C PRO A 640 -24.63 -1.82 -19.27
N SER A 641 -23.55 -2.31 -18.64
CA SER A 641 -23.39 -2.27 -17.18
C SER A 641 -21.95 -2.11 -16.65
N GLN A 642 -20.97 -1.90 -17.54
CA GLN A 642 -19.57 -1.70 -17.15
C GLN A 642 -19.14 -0.28 -17.48
N LEU A 643 -18.29 0.30 -16.64
CA LEU A 643 -17.69 1.61 -16.83
C LEU A 643 -16.17 1.47 -16.90
N VAL A 644 -15.55 2.39 -17.62
CA VAL A 644 -14.11 2.61 -17.64
C VAL A 644 -13.83 3.98 -17.08
N GLY A 645 -12.87 4.06 -16.15
CA GLY A 645 -12.38 5.33 -15.62
C GLY A 645 -11.16 5.81 -16.38
N SER A 646 -11.14 7.06 -16.80
CA SER A 646 -10.00 7.68 -17.48
C SER A 646 -9.32 8.68 -16.55
N LEU A 647 -8.01 8.55 -16.38
CA LEU A 647 -7.15 9.64 -15.88
C LEU A 647 -6.52 10.29 -17.11
N ALA A 648 -7.24 11.25 -17.66
CA ALA A 648 -6.98 11.81 -18.98
C ALA A 648 -5.79 12.76 -19.03
N LEU A 649 -5.53 13.46 -17.93
CA LEU A 649 -4.47 14.45 -17.81
C LEU A 649 -4.04 14.57 -16.35
N LEU A 650 -2.73 14.69 -16.12
CA LEU A 650 -2.18 15.15 -14.85
C LEU A 650 -1.04 16.12 -15.16
N ILE A 651 -1.22 17.38 -14.77
CA ILE A 651 -0.20 18.41 -14.95
C ILE A 651 0.02 19.19 -13.65
N VAL A 652 1.28 19.57 -13.43
CA VAL A 652 1.73 20.37 -12.29
C VAL A 652 2.65 21.46 -12.82
N ARG A 653 2.44 22.70 -12.38
CA ARG A 653 3.21 23.86 -12.82
C ARG A 653 4.71 23.55 -12.68
N PRO A 654 5.56 23.82 -13.70
CA PRO A 654 6.97 23.43 -13.69
C PRO A 654 7.74 23.89 -12.43
N SER A 655 7.48 25.12 -11.97
CA SER A 655 8.10 25.70 -10.77
C SER A 655 7.69 25.06 -9.45
N HIS A 656 6.67 24.19 -9.44
CA HIS A 656 6.10 23.56 -8.25
C HIS A 656 6.07 22.02 -8.34
N ARG A 657 6.84 21.44 -9.27
CA ARG A 657 7.06 19.99 -9.34
C ARG A 657 7.85 19.50 -8.12
N ASN A 658 7.78 18.20 -7.85
CA ASN A 658 8.46 17.54 -6.72
C ASN A 658 8.04 18.01 -5.30
N LEU A 659 6.94 18.75 -5.18
CA LEU A 659 6.38 19.21 -3.89
C LEU A 659 5.22 18.35 -3.35
N GLY A 660 4.90 17.23 -4.01
CA GLY A 660 3.78 16.35 -3.63
C GLY A 660 2.44 16.67 -4.31
N ILE A 661 2.32 17.78 -5.04
CA ILE A 661 1.08 18.21 -5.72
C ILE A 661 0.52 17.12 -6.65
N GLY A 662 1.34 16.60 -7.56
CA GLY A 662 0.92 15.57 -8.51
C GLY A 662 0.50 14.28 -7.82
N LEU A 663 1.11 13.95 -6.67
CA LEU A 663 0.71 12.79 -5.88
C LEU A 663 -0.66 13.00 -5.23
N SER A 664 -0.90 14.17 -4.63
CA SER A 664 -2.20 14.49 -4.03
C SER A 664 -3.33 14.44 -5.07
N LEU A 665 -3.12 15.05 -6.23
CA LEU A 665 -4.07 15.02 -7.35
C LEU A 665 -4.35 13.59 -7.84
N HIS A 666 -3.29 12.81 -8.06
CA HIS A 666 -3.40 11.43 -8.53
C HIS A 666 -4.11 10.52 -7.54
N GLU A 667 -3.79 10.59 -6.25
CA GLU A 667 -4.46 9.78 -5.23
C GLU A 667 -5.95 10.08 -5.14
N VAL A 668 -6.36 11.35 -5.24
CA VAL A 668 -7.77 11.75 -5.21
C VAL A 668 -8.49 11.30 -6.48
N ALA A 669 -7.88 11.49 -7.65
CA ALA A 669 -8.45 11.07 -8.93
C ALA A 669 -8.66 9.56 -9.02
N VAL A 670 -7.63 8.76 -8.70
CA VAL A 670 -7.72 7.29 -8.72
C VAL A 670 -8.75 6.81 -7.71
N ARG A 671 -8.74 7.34 -6.47
CA ARG A 671 -9.75 6.97 -5.47
C ARG A 671 -11.17 7.32 -5.92
N HIS A 672 -11.36 8.46 -6.57
CA HIS A 672 -12.66 8.86 -7.08
C HIS A 672 -13.18 7.85 -8.11
N LEU A 673 -12.35 7.50 -9.10
CA LEU A 673 -12.72 6.56 -10.16
C LEU A 673 -12.93 5.14 -9.60
N SER A 674 -12.00 4.62 -8.79
CA SER A 674 -12.10 3.27 -8.23
C SER A 674 -13.29 3.05 -7.29
N LYS A 675 -13.90 4.11 -6.74
CA LYS A 675 -15.10 4.01 -5.88
C LYS A 675 -16.41 4.02 -6.65
N GLN A 676 -16.41 4.30 -7.96
CA GLN A 676 -17.63 4.31 -8.75
C GLN A 676 -18.04 2.89 -9.13
N GLN A 677 -19.29 2.55 -8.83
CA GLN A 677 -19.86 1.25 -9.15
C GLN A 677 -19.83 1.02 -10.68
N GLY A 678 -19.39 -0.17 -11.10
CA GLY A 678 -19.25 -0.54 -12.51
C GLY A 678 -17.86 -0.30 -13.10
N ILE A 679 -16.98 0.46 -12.44
CA ILE A 679 -15.59 0.64 -12.88
C ILE A 679 -14.72 -0.55 -12.43
N SER A 680 -14.18 -1.27 -13.42
CA SER A 680 -13.26 -2.41 -13.21
C SER A 680 -11.86 -2.17 -13.78
N SER A 681 -11.70 -1.14 -14.60
CA SER A 681 -10.43 -0.76 -15.19
C SER A 681 -10.29 0.75 -15.32
N LEU A 682 -9.05 1.21 -15.18
CA LEU A 682 -8.63 2.58 -15.39
C LEU A 682 -7.67 2.68 -16.56
N GLN A 683 -7.76 3.76 -17.32
CA GLN A 683 -6.84 4.12 -18.40
C GLN A 683 -6.03 5.37 -18.02
N LEU A 684 -4.74 5.42 -18.41
CA LEU A 684 -4.04 6.70 -18.56
C LEU A 684 -4.29 7.24 -19.96
N GLY A 685 -4.79 8.47 -20.04
CA GLY A 685 -5.45 8.96 -21.26
C GLY A 685 -6.96 8.75 -21.19
N SER A 686 -7.64 8.98 -22.30
CA SER A 686 -9.11 9.00 -22.37
C SER A 686 -9.63 8.62 -23.75
N ILE A 687 -10.83 8.05 -23.79
CA ILE A 687 -11.52 7.62 -25.02
C ILE A 687 -12.26 8.79 -25.66
N PHE A 688 -13.27 9.33 -24.98
CA PHE A 688 -13.96 10.57 -25.33
C PHE A 688 -14.43 11.29 -24.03
N PRO A 689 -14.33 12.63 -23.94
CA PRO A 689 -13.49 13.47 -24.79
C PRO A 689 -12.01 13.10 -24.66
N ARG A 690 -11.22 13.38 -25.69
CA ARG A 690 -9.85 12.88 -25.84
C ARG A 690 -8.85 14.02 -25.83
N LEU A 691 -8.26 14.25 -24.67
CA LEU A 691 -7.04 15.06 -24.56
C LEU A 691 -5.89 14.28 -25.18
N PHE A 692 -5.55 13.14 -24.59
CA PHE A 692 -4.59 12.20 -25.15
C PHE A 692 -5.16 10.78 -25.07
N PRO A 693 -4.93 9.92 -26.09
CA PRO A 693 -5.36 8.52 -26.06
C PRO A 693 -4.50 7.66 -25.11
N GLY A 694 -3.32 8.16 -24.73
CA GLY A 694 -2.36 7.49 -23.86
C GLY A 694 -1.27 8.45 -23.40
N LEU A 695 -0.19 7.93 -22.81
CA LEU A 695 0.96 8.77 -22.45
C LEU A 695 1.83 9.08 -23.69
N PRO A 696 2.11 10.36 -24.01
CA PRO A 696 3.06 10.68 -25.09
C PRO A 696 4.42 10.00 -24.88
N VAL A 697 5.01 9.46 -25.95
CA VAL A 697 6.26 8.68 -25.84
C VAL A 697 7.50 9.54 -25.59
N ASP A 698 7.41 10.85 -25.81
CA ASP A 698 8.49 11.81 -25.61
C ASP A 698 8.48 12.47 -24.22
N LEU A 699 7.72 11.90 -23.27
CA LEU A 699 7.75 12.36 -21.88
C LEU A 699 9.12 12.10 -21.22
N PRO A 700 9.55 12.98 -20.30
CA PRO A 700 10.74 12.73 -19.48
C PRO A 700 10.69 11.38 -18.76
N SER A 701 11.85 10.71 -18.66
CA SER A 701 11.96 9.40 -17.99
C SER A 701 11.52 9.43 -16.52
N GLU A 702 11.70 10.58 -15.86
CA GLU A 702 11.23 10.82 -14.49
C GLU A 702 9.71 10.71 -14.35
N ASP A 703 8.96 11.15 -15.36
CA ASP A 703 7.49 11.18 -15.39
C ASP A 703 6.92 9.79 -15.68
N LEU A 704 7.54 9.09 -16.63
CA LEU A 704 7.24 7.68 -16.88
C LEU A 704 7.46 6.84 -15.62
N SER A 705 8.62 7.00 -14.99
CA SER A 705 8.98 6.31 -13.75
C SER A 705 8.03 6.69 -12.61
N TRP A 706 7.51 7.93 -12.61
CA TRP A 706 6.56 8.39 -11.60
C TRP A 706 5.22 7.66 -11.67
N PHE A 707 4.70 7.41 -12.87
CA PHE A 707 3.50 6.58 -13.05
C PHE A 707 3.80 5.10 -12.75
N ALA A 708 4.93 4.56 -13.20
CA ALA A 708 5.32 3.17 -12.94
C ALA A 708 5.38 2.84 -11.43
N ARG A 709 6.00 3.72 -10.63
CA ARG A 709 6.06 3.62 -9.15
C ARG A 709 4.68 3.65 -8.46
N ARG A 710 3.62 3.98 -9.19
CA ARG A 710 2.22 4.07 -8.69
C ARG A 710 1.34 2.94 -9.22
N GLY A 711 1.94 1.90 -9.79
CA GLY A 711 1.26 0.69 -10.23
C GLY A 711 0.70 0.75 -11.65
N TRP A 712 1.09 1.73 -12.46
CA TRP A 712 0.76 1.75 -13.89
C TRP A 712 1.79 0.92 -14.66
N LYS A 713 1.33 -0.12 -15.36
CA LYS A 713 2.21 -0.99 -16.14
C LYS A 713 2.51 -0.32 -17.48
N LEU A 714 3.79 -0.06 -17.74
CA LEU A 714 4.25 0.55 -18.98
C LEU A 714 4.57 -0.56 -20.00
N GLU A 715 3.58 -0.97 -20.78
CA GLU A 715 3.74 -1.97 -21.85
C GLU A 715 4.12 -1.30 -23.17
N ASP A 716 4.82 -2.00 -24.07
CA ASP A 716 5.21 -1.51 -25.40
C ASP A 716 4.07 -1.65 -26.43
N LYS A 717 2.87 -1.18 -26.05
CA LYS A 717 1.72 -1.03 -26.93
C LYS A 717 1.51 0.44 -27.26
N PHE A 718 1.46 0.77 -28.55
CA PHE A 718 1.45 2.16 -29.01
C PHE A 718 0.20 2.49 -29.84
N LEU A 719 -0.26 3.72 -29.69
CA LEU A 719 -1.37 4.33 -30.41
C LEU A 719 -0.86 5.55 -31.17
N TYR A 720 -1.46 5.83 -32.32
CA TYR A 720 -1.03 6.91 -33.19
C TYR A 720 -2.16 7.85 -33.53
N ASP A 721 -1.86 9.14 -33.51
CA ASP A 721 -2.67 10.15 -34.20
C ASP A 721 -1.97 10.45 -35.52
N LEU A 722 -2.73 10.47 -36.62
CA LEU A 722 -2.22 10.59 -37.97
C LEU A 722 -2.73 11.85 -38.66
N TYR A 723 -1.93 12.38 -39.57
CA TYR A 723 -2.29 13.57 -40.33
C TYR A 723 -1.83 13.47 -41.79
N MET A 724 -2.68 13.96 -42.68
CA MET A 724 -2.40 14.09 -44.10
C MET A 724 -2.98 15.39 -44.66
N GLN A 725 -2.21 16.08 -45.52
CA GLN A 725 -2.75 17.14 -46.38
C GLN A 725 -3.49 16.48 -47.55
N ILE A 726 -4.73 16.92 -47.81
CA ILE A 726 -5.64 16.29 -48.78
C ILE A 726 -6.00 17.18 -49.96
N ASP A 727 -5.54 18.43 -50.00
CA ASP A 727 -5.87 19.39 -51.06
C ASP A 727 -5.46 18.91 -52.45
N THR A 728 -4.23 18.42 -52.61
CA THR A 728 -3.72 17.81 -53.86
C THR A 728 -3.84 16.29 -53.89
N TRP A 729 -4.35 15.68 -52.82
CA TRP A 729 -4.47 14.22 -52.75
C TRP A 729 -5.48 13.68 -53.77
N SER A 730 -5.10 12.61 -54.46
CA SER A 730 -5.96 11.83 -55.34
C SER A 730 -5.88 10.36 -54.95
N VAL A 731 -6.94 9.62 -55.26
CA VAL A 731 -6.94 8.16 -55.07
C VAL A 731 -5.75 7.56 -55.85
N PRO A 732 -4.89 6.73 -55.21
CA PRO A 732 -3.72 6.14 -55.88
C PRO A 732 -4.12 5.29 -57.10
N GLU A 733 -3.40 5.46 -58.23
CA GLU A 733 -3.60 4.64 -59.43
C GLU A 733 -3.33 3.14 -59.14
N GLY A 734 -4.31 2.29 -59.39
CA GLY A 734 -4.27 0.85 -59.07
C GLY A 734 -4.59 0.48 -57.62
N GLY A 735 -4.88 1.46 -56.75
CA GLY A 735 -5.04 1.25 -55.30
C GLY A 735 -6.46 0.88 -54.82
N MET A 736 -7.50 1.15 -55.61
CA MET A 736 -8.88 0.79 -55.23
C MET A 736 -9.28 -0.54 -55.89
N PRO A 737 -9.63 -1.59 -55.12
CA PRO A 737 -10.24 -2.77 -55.72
C PRO A 737 -11.54 -2.36 -56.43
N PRO A 738 -11.97 -3.07 -57.51
CA PRO A 738 -13.17 -2.74 -58.26
C PRO A 738 -14.43 -3.11 -57.45
N LEU A 739 -14.65 -2.40 -56.36
CA LEU A 739 -15.69 -2.67 -55.37
C LEU A 739 -17.09 -2.45 -55.95
N ASN A 740 -17.23 -1.53 -56.91
CA ASN A 740 -18.47 -1.34 -57.66
C ASN A 740 -18.85 -2.59 -58.48
N GLU A 741 -17.87 -3.26 -59.09
CA GLU A 741 -18.10 -4.54 -59.80
C GLU A 741 -18.49 -5.67 -58.85
N LYS A 742 -18.10 -5.54 -57.57
CA LYS A 742 -18.51 -6.42 -56.46
C LYS A 742 -19.81 -5.97 -55.76
N GLY A 743 -20.50 -4.97 -56.30
CA GLY A 743 -21.78 -4.48 -55.77
C GLY A 743 -21.68 -3.68 -54.47
N VAL A 744 -20.50 -3.16 -54.11
CA VAL A 744 -20.29 -2.29 -52.94
C VAL A 744 -20.27 -0.83 -53.39
N SER A 745 -21.10 0.01 -52.78
CA SER A 745 -21.16 1.46 -53.00
C SER A 745 -20.84 2.22 -51.73
N PHE A 746 -20.43 3.49 -51.87
CA PHE A 746 -20.07 4.37 -50.76
C PHE A 746 -20.87 5.67 -50.83
N GLY A 747 -21.26 6.21 -49.67
CA GLY A 747 -21.91 7.51 -49.60
C GLY A 747 -22.21 7.95 -48.17
N CYS A 748 -22.58 9.22 -48.01
CA CYS A 748 -23.10 9.73 -46.75
C CYS A 748 -24.43 9.06 -46.40
N CYS A 749 -24.59 8.69 -45.14
CA CYS A 749 -25.83 8.17 -44.59
C CYS A 749 -26.94 9.23 -44.70
N ASN A 750 -28.16 8.77 -44.96
CA ASN A 750 -29.36 9.61 -44.95
C ASN A 750 -30.35 9.10 -43.89
N ALA A 751 -31.47 9.82 -43.73
CA ALA A 751 -32.45 9.52 -42.69
C ALA A 751 -33.03 8.08 -42.81
N ASP A 752 -33.24 7.58 -44.03
CA ASP A 752 -33.79 6.24 -44.27
C ASP A 752 -32.80 5.11 -43.94
N GLN A 753 -31.51 5.42 -43.93
CA GLN A 753 -30.42 4.46 -43.66
C GLN A 753 -29.93 4.50 -42.21
N PHE A 754 -30.32 5.52 -41.43
CA PHE A 754 -29.74 5.75 -40.11
C PHE A 754 -30.02 4.65 -39.11
N ASP A 755 -31.25 4.14 -39.05
CA ASP A 755 -31.59 3.07 -38.10
C ASP A 755 -30.82 1.76 -38.44
N ALA A 756 -30.62 1.47 -39.73
CA ALA A 756 -29.79 0.35 -40.19
C ALA A 756 -28.29 0.55 -39.86
N LEU A 757 -27.80 1.79 -39.86
CA LEU A 757 -26.44 2.13 -39.43
C LEU A 757 -26.26 1.86 -37.93
N ILE A 758 -27.22 2.26 -37.09
CA ILE A 758 -27.13 2.00 -35.65
C ILE A 758 -27.16 0.50 -35.37
N GLU A 759 -28.04 -0.26 -36.03
CA GLU A 759 -28.06 -1.72 -35.90
C GLU A 759 -26.73 -2.36 -36.35
N PHE A 760 -26.13 -1.85 -37.42
CA PHE A 760 -24.81 -2.28 -37.89
C PHE A 760 -23.72 -2.04 -36.84
N GLU A 761 -23.67 -0.84 -36.26
CA GLU A 761 -22.67 -0.45 -35.25
C GLU A 761 -22.83 -1.24 -33.95
N GLU A 762 -24.05 -1.39 -33.45
CA GLU A 762 -24.33 -2.19 -32.25
C GLU A 762 -23.90 -3.64 -32.44
N LYS A 763 -24.22 -4.23 -33.60
CA LYS A 763 -23.92 -5.63 -33.90
C LYS A 763 -22.43 -5.91 -34.07
N ASN A 764 -21.69 -5.02 -34.74
CA ASN A 764 -20.31 -5.29 -35.14
C ASN A 764 -19.28 -4.62 -34.22
N PHE A 765 -19.63 -3.50 -33.59
CA PHE A 765 -18.73 -2.64 -32.82
C PHE A 765 -19.30 -2.23 -31.45
N GLY A 766 -20.38 -2.84 -30.97
CA GLY A 766 -20.97 -2.53 -29.65
C GLY A 766 -20.06 -2.77 -28.45
N THR A 767 -18.94 -3.49 -28.62
CA THR A 767 -17.89 -3.66 -27.61
C THR A 767 -16.81 -2.58 -27.66
N TYR A 768 -16.77 -1.75 -28.71
CA TYR A 768 -15.83 -0.65 -28.86
C TYR A 768 -16.36 0.57 -28.10
N LEU A 769 -15.61 0.96 -27.08
CA LEU A 769 -16.04 1.94 -26.08
C LEU A 769 -16.39 3.29 -26.72
N GLY A 770 -17.66 3.70 -26.55
CA GLY A 770 -18.19 4.98 -27.00
C GLY A 770 -18.41 5.11 -28.52
N TRP A 771 -18.20 4.07 -29.34
CA TRP A 771 -18.39 4.18 -30.80
C TRP A 771 -19.87 4.35 -31.18
N VAL A 772 -20.72 3.44 -30.71
CA VAL A 772 -22.18 3.48 -30.98
C VAL A 772 -22.77 4.82 -30.54
N ASP A 773 -22.39 5.31 -29.36
CA ASP A 773 -22.85 6.59 -28.81
C ASP A 773 -22.56 7.76 -29.75
N LYS A 774 -21.40 7.75 -30.45
CA LYS A 774 -21.04 8.81 -31.40
C LYS A 774 -21.90 8.80 -32.65
N TYR A 775 -22.23 7.62 -33.17
CA TYR A 775 -23.16 7.50 -34.29
C TYR A 775 -24.59 7.90 -33.89
N GLN A 776 -25.07 7.44 -32.73
CA GLN A 776 -26.40 7.81 -32.22
C GLN A 776 -26.55 9.33 -32.02
N ALA A 777 -25.48 10.01 -31.58
CA ALA A 777 -25.45 11.46 -31.40
C ALA A 777 -25.61 12.26 -32.71
N LEU A 778 -25.39 11.66 -33.89
CA LEU A 778 -25.60 12.36 -35.16
C LEU A 778 -27.06 12.77 -35.37
N LYS A 779 -28.01 11.94 -34.93
CA LYS A 779 -29.45 12.25 -35.04
C LYS A 779 -29.86 13.44 -34.16
N THR A 780 -29.24 13.59 -33.00
CA THR A 780 -29.54 14.71 -32.08
C THR A 780 -28.86 16.01 -32.48
N THR A 781 -27.81 15.93 -33.31
CA THR A 781 -27.05 17.07 -33.84
C THR A 781 -27.46 17.46 -35.26
N ASP A 782 -28.36 16.70 -35.88
CA ASP A 782 -28.80 16.84 -37.28
C ASP A 782 -27.66 16.69 -38.30
N ASP A 783 -26.68 15.83 -37.97
CA ASP A 783 -25.47 15.61 -38.74
C ASP A 783 -25.39 14.15 -39.26
N ILE A 784 -26.51 13.52 -39.62
CA ILE A 784 -26.53 12.12 -40.10
C ILE A 784 -25.58 11.90 -41.30
N ALA A 785 -25.42 12.91 -42.15
CA ALA A 785 -24.51 12.89 -43.29
C ALA A 785 -23.02 12.83 -42.90
N ASP A 786 -22.68 12.96 -41.62
CA ASP A 786 -21.33 12.77 -41.09
C ASP A 786 -20.97 11.28 -40.88
N ALA A 787 -21.93 10.37 -41.07
CA ALA A 787 -21.63 8.96 -41.21
C ALA A 787 -21.40 8.62 -42.70
N MET A 788 -20.17 8.28 -43.06
CA MET A 788 -19.84 7.67 -44.35
C MET A 788 -20.09 6.17 -44.25
N ILE A 789 -20.90 5.61 -45.15
CA ILE A 789 -21.25 4.18 -45.17
C ILE A 789 -20.78 3.49 -46.44
N ALA A 790 -20.37 2.24 -46.30
CA ALA A 790 -20.24 1.27 -47.38
C ALA A 790 -21.43 0.32 -47.35
N TYR A 791 -22.13 0.16 -48.47
CA TYR A 791 -23.35 -0.65 -48.52
C TYR A 791 -23.46 -1.48 -49.80
N THR A 792 -24.23 -2.55 -49.72
CA THR A 792 -24.58 -3.45 -50.82
C THR A 792 -26.10 -3.57 -50.93
N SER A 793 -26.60 -4.36 -51.89
CA SER A 793 -28.02 -4.73 -51.94
C SER A 793 -28.51 -5.49 -50.68
N GLN A 794 -27.60 -6.01 -49.87
CA GLN A 794 -27.90 -6.74 -48.64
C GLN A 794 -27.79 -5.88 -47.36
N GLY A 795 -27.46 -4.59 -47.49
CA GLY A 795 -27.34 -3.65 -46.36
C GLY A 795 -25.92 -3.10 -46.16
N ILE A 796 -25.71 -2.47 -45.00
CA ILE A 796 -24.45 -1.80 -44.62
C ILE A 796 -23.37 -2.84 -44.28
N VAL A 797 -22.18 -2.64 -44.85
CA VAL A 797 -21.00 -3.50 -44.69
C VAL A 797 -19.79 -2.79 -44.07
N GLY A 798 -19.85 -1.47 -43.92
CA GLY A 798 -18.85 -0.67 -43.22
C GLY A 798 -19.34 0.74 -42.95
N ALA A 799 -18.78 1.40 -41.94
CA ALA A 799 -19.09 2.78 -41.60
C ALA A 799 -17.88 3.52 -41.01
N ALA A 800 -17.82 4.82 -41.23
CA ALA A 800 -16.83 5.72 -40.65
C ALA A 800 -17.48 7.06 -40.32
N LEU A 801 -17.08 7.67 -39.21
CA LEU A 801 -17.48 9.03 -38.86
C LEU A 801 -16.50 10.01 -39.49
N ILE A 802 -17.03 10.96 -40.26
CA ILE A 802 -16.27 12.13 -40.71
C ILE A 802 -16.63 13.34 -39.87
N PHE A 803 -15.66 14.21 -39.62
CA PHE A 803 -15.91 15.40 -38.82
C PHE A 803 -15.10 16.59 -39.27
N SER A 804 -15.61 17.78 -38.97
CA SER A 804 -14.96 19.04 -39.29
C SER A 804 -14.96 19.99 -38.09
N PRO A 805 -14.06 20.97 -38.02
CA PRO A 805 -14.01 21.93 -36.90
C PRO A 805 -15.22 22.85 -36.81
N VAL A 806 -16.03 22.92 -37.87
CA VAL A 806 -17.17 23.83 -38.02
C VAL A 806 -18.51 23.09 -37.94
N GLY A 807 -18.49 21.75 -37.96
CA GLY A 807 -19.68 20.91 -37.85
C GLY A 807 -20.29 20.91 -36.45
N ASN A 808 -21.57 20.53 -36.36
CA ASN A 808 -22.24 20.42 -35.07
C ASN A 808 -21.94 19.11 -34.34
N ASN A 809 -21.40 18.12 -35.08
CA ASN A 809 -21.14 16.80 -34.58
C ASN A 809 -20.25 16.82 -33.33
N GLN A 810 -20.51 15.90 -32.41
CA GLN A 810 -19.90 15.96 -31.09
C GLN A 810 -18.40 15.64 -31.11
N ILE A 811 -17.95 14.82 -32.07
CA ILE A 811 -16.58 14.33 -32.11
C ILE A 811 -15.56 15.45 -32.40
N SER A 812 -15.94 16.46 -33.18
CA SER A 812 -15.14 17.68 -33.41
C SER A 812 -14.85 18.47 -32.13
N LYS A 813 -15.71 18.33 -31.10
CA LYS A 813 -15.57 18.96 -29.77
C LYS A 813 -14.83 18.03 -28.79
N ASP A 814 -14.75 16.75 -29.10
CA ASP A 814 -14.09 15.74 -28.27
C ASP A 814 -12.61 15.59 -28.60
N ILE A 815 -12.19 15.93 -29.81
CA ILE A 815 -10.80 15.82 -30.29
C ILE A 815 -10.30 17.22 -30.67
N PRO A 816 -9.40 17.84 -29.89
CA PRO A 816 -9.03 19.24 -30.11
C PRO A 816 -8.07 19.45 -31.28
N TRP A 817 -7.33 18.42 -31.68
CA TRP A 817 -6.15 18.56 -32.51
C TRP A 817 -6.41 19.05 -33.93
N PRO A 818 -7.44 18.59 -34.66
CA PRO A 818 -7.72 19.07 -36.01
C PRO A 818 -7.87 20.59 -36.07
N LYS A 819 -8.65 21.18 -35.14
CA LYS A 819 -8.83 22.63 -35.02
C LYS A 819 -7.51 23.36 -34.75
N MET A 820 -6.59 22.75 -34.02
CA MET A 820 -5.28 23.33 -33.72
C MET A 820 -4.26 23.18 -34.86
N ILE A 821 -4.43 22.18 -35.73
CA ILE A 821 -3.62 22.05 -36.96
C ILE A 821 -4.07 23.10 -37.98
N GLY A 822 -5.37 23.33 -38.13
CA GLY A 822 -5.90 24.43 -38.93
C GLY A 822 -7.42 24.42 -39.09
N GLU A 823 -7.98 25.58 -39.46
CA GLU A 823 -9.44 25.77 -39.59
C GLU A 823 -10.10 24.89 -40.67
N ARG A 824 -9.30 24.37 -41.61
CA ARG A 824 -9.76 23.49 -42.70
C ARG A 824 -9.22 22.06 -42.55
N VAL A 825 -9.06 21.58 -41.33
CA VAL A 825 -8.64 20.21 -41.05
C VAL A 825 -9.80 19.47 -40.40
N GLY A 826 -10.37 18.50 -41.11
CA GLY A 826 -11.33 17.57 -40.53
C GLY A 826 -10.68 16.24 -40.18
N GLY A 827 -11.49 15.22 -39.94
CA GLY A 827 -10.95 13.90 -39.64
C GLY A 827 -11.92 12.76 -39.87
N ILE A 828 -11.39 11.56 -39.65
CA ILE A 828 -12.10 10.29 -39.74
C ILE A 828 -11.91 9.55 -38.42
N ALA A 829 -13.00 9.01 -37.86
CA ALA A 829 -13.01 8.25 -36.63
C ALA A 829 -14.01 7.08 -36.69
N CYS A 830 -14.00 6.22 -35.67
CA CYS A 830 -14.95 5.11 -35.50
C CYS A 830 -15.15 4.28 -36.78
N MET A 831 -14.04 3.97 -37.45
CA MET A 831 -14.06 3.25 -38.72
C MET A 831 -14.15 1.75 -38.51
N GLY A 832 -15.21 1.14 -39.03
CA GLY A 832 -15.49 -0.28 -38.91
C GLY A 832 -15.86 -0.93 -40.23
N VAL A 833 -15.37 -2.15 -40.46
CA VAL A 833 -15.83 -3.02 -41.55
C VAL A 833 -16.36 -4.33 -40.95
N LYS A 834 -17.52 -4.76 -41.45
CA LYS A 834 -18.15 -6.04 -41.10
C LYS A 834 -17.15 -7.18 -41.24
N ALA A 835 -17.11 -8.11 -40.30
CA ALA A 835 -16.06 -9.13 -40.21
C ALA A 835 -15.86 -9.91 -41.52
N GLU A 836 -16.95 -10.28 -42.20
CA GLU A 836 -16.91 -11.07 -43.45
C GLU A 836 -16.39 -10.26 -44.64
N CYS A 837 -16.42 -8.92 -44.55
CA CYS A 837 -15.99 -8.00 -45.60
C CYS A 837 -14.55 -7.48 -45.41
N ARG A 838 -13.87 -7.88 -44.32
CA ARG A 838 -12.47 -7.51 -44.05
C ARG A 838 -11.53 -8.17 -45.05
N GLY A 839 -10.44 -7.47 -45.41
CA GLY A 839 -9.47 -7.93 -46.42
C GLY A 839 -9.94 -7.82 -47.87
N GLN A 840 -11.18 -7.40 -48.13
CA GLN A 840 -11.72 -7.24 -49.48
C GLN A 840 -11.51 -5.82 -50.06
N GLY A 841 -10.89 -4.92 -49.29
CA GLY A 841 -10.63 -3.52 -49.67
C GLY A 841 -11.74 -2.53 -49.30
N VAL A 842 -12.83 -2.98 -48.66
CA VAL A 842 -13.94 -2.11 -48.21
C VAL A 842 -13.44 -0.99 -47.28
N GLY A 843 -12.55 -1.30 -46.34
CA GLY A 843 -11.99 -0.30 -45.42
C GLY A 843 -11.17 0.77 -46.13
N LEU A 844 -10.31 0.38 -47.08
CA LEU A 844 -9.57 1.31 -47.92
C LEU A 844 -10.52 2.20 -48.73
N GLY A 845 -11.55 1.62 -49.33
CA GLY A 845 -12.56 2.38 -50.07
C GLY A 845 -13.31 3.38 -49.20
N LEU A 846 -13.59 3.01 -47.95
CA LEU A 846 -14.25 3.88 -46.99
C LEU A 846 -13.36 5.05 -46.55
N ILE A 847 -12.06 4.82 -46.35
CA ILE A 847 -11.08 5.90 -46.10
C ILE A 847 -11.03 6.86 -47.30
N CYS A 848 -10.89 6.33 -48.52
CA CYS A 848 -10.84 7.13 -49.74
C CYS A 848 -12.12 7.95 -49.93
N ALA A 849 -13.29 7.34 -49.79
CA ALA A 849 -14.59 8.03 -49.88
C ALA A 849 -14.71 9.13 -48.82
N SER A 850 -14.28 8.86 -47.59
CA SER A 850 -14.26 9.84 -46.50
C SER A 850 -13.34 11.03 -46.83
N ILE A 851 -12.12 10.79 -47.35
CA ILE A 851 -11.21 11.86 -47.77
C ILE A 851 -11.82 12.69 -48.89
N MET A 852 -12.43 12.06 -49.89
CA MET A 852 -13.10 12.76 -51.00
C MET A 852 -14.25 13.63 -50.49
N GLU A 853 -15.05 13.14 -49.55
CA GLU A 853 -16.13 13.89 -48.93
C GLU A 853 -15.59 15.09 -48.11
N LEU A 854 -14.53 14.90 -47.33
CA LEU A 854 -13.87 16.00 -46.61
C LEU A 854 -13.38 17.08 -47.60
N LYS A 855 -12.80 16.69 -48.75
CA LYS A 855 -12.41 17.63 -49.82
C LYS A 855 -13.61 18.37 -50.41
N GLN A 856 -14.71 17.66 -50.67
CA GLN A 856 -15.94 18.26 -51.19
C GLN A 856 -16.52 19.30 -50.21
N ARG A 857 -16.37 19.06 -48.90
CA ARG A 857 -16.70 20.02 -47.83
C ARG A 857 -15.68 21.16 -47.67
N GLY A 858 -14.69 21.26 -48.55
CA GLY A 858 -13.70 22.33 -48.58
C GLY A 858 -12.55 22.18 -47.58
N LEU A 859 -12.40 21.00 -46.96
CA LEU A 859 -11.29 20.71 -46.06
C LEU A 859 -10.01 20.40 -46.84
N ARG A 860 -8.88 20.74 -46.23
CA ARG A 860 -7.53 20.62 -46.80
C ARG A 860 -6.64 19.66 -46.02
N GLY A 861 -7.02 19.27 -44.81
CA GLY A 861 -6.33 18.24 -44.04
C GLY A 861 -7.30 17.19 -43.51
N CYS A 862 -6.78 15.97 -43.37
CA CYS A 862 -7.45 14.84 -42.74
C CYS A 862 -6.65 14.37 -41.53
N PHE A 863 -7.30 14.32 -40.38
CA PHE A 863 -6.79 13.77 -39.14
C PHE A 863 -7.44 12.42 -38.85
N VAL A 864 -6.66 11.47 -38.35
CA VAL A 864 -7.19 10.17 -37.87
C VAL A 864 -6.68 9.96 -36.47
N ASP A 865 -7.59 9.89 -35.52
CA ASP A 865 -7.29 9.72 -34.10
C ASP A 865 -7.20 8.24 -33.70
N TRP A 866 -6.26 7.91 -32.80
CA TRP A 866 -6.12 6.58 -32.19
C TRP A 866 -6.25 5.44 -33.23
N ALA A 867 -5.30 5.42 -34.15
CA ALA A 867 -5.17 4.40 -35.18
C ALA A 867 -3.87 3.58 -35.01
N ASP A 868 -3.83 2.44 -35.69
CA ASP A 868 -2.59 1.74 -36.00
C ASP A 868 -1.91 2.46 -37.17
N PHE A 869 -0.59 2.68 -37.09
CA PHE A 869 0.17 3.41 -38.13
C PHE A 869 0.73 2.49 -39.24
N GLU A 870 0.52 1.18 -39.14
CA GLU A 870 0.98 0.22 -40.15
C GLU A 870 -0.08 -0.04 -41.24
N GLY A 871 0.36 -0.44 -42.44
CA GLY A 871 -0.54 -0.77 -43.55
C GLY A 871 -1.22 0.44 -44.20
N THR A 872 -2.56 0.38 -44.30
CA THR A 872 -3.39 1.20 -45.19
C THR A 872 -3.17 2.72 -45.07
N TYR A 873 -3.14 3.27 -43.85
CA TYR A 873 -3.00 4.72 -43.67
C TYR A 873 -1.62 5.22 -44.15
N LYS A 874 -0.56 4.48 -43.87
CA LYS A 874 0.79 4.84 -44.30
C LYS A 874 0.94 4.78 -45.82
N GLU A 875 0.35 3.78 -46.46
CA GLU A 875 0.32 3.63 -47.92
C GLU A 875 -0.46 4.76 -48.60
N LEU A 876 -1.52 5.26 -47.96
CA LEU A 876 -2.31 6.39 -48.45
C LEU A 876 -1.62 7.75 -48.34
N GLY A 877 -0.49 7.82 -47.60
CA GLY A 877 0.30 9.04 -47.41
C GLY A 877 0.09 9.73 -46.06
N PHE A 878 -0.56 9.09 -45.09
CA PHE A 878 -0.64 9.64 -43.73
C PHE A 878 0.72 9.63 -43.05
N SER A 879 0.99 10.68 -42.30
CA SER A 879 2.18 10.83 -41.46
C SER A 879 1.80 10.76 -39.98
N GLN A 880 2.73 10.27 -39.16
CA GLN A 880 2.55 10.28 -37.71
C GLN A 880 2.53 11.73 -37.20
N TRP A 881 1.42 12.12 -36.56
CA TRP A 881 1.29 13.39 -35.87
C TRP A 881 1.57 13.24 -34.36
N GLY A 882 1.03 12.19 -33.75
CA GLY A 882 1.22 11.85 -32.34
C GLY A 882 1.53 10.37 -32.14
N LYS A 883 2.34 10.03 -31.13
CA LYS A 883 2.61 8.66 -30.71
C LYS A 883 2.48 8.55 -29.20
N TYR A 884 1.69 7.59 -28.75
CA TYR A 884 1.29 7.43 -27.35
C TYR A 884 1.45 5.97 -26.91
N ARG A 885 1.72 5.77 -25.63
CA ARG A 885 1.73 4.45 -24.98
C ARG A 885 0.36 4.18 -24.40
N GLU A 886 -0.24 3.05 -24.77
CA GLU A 886 -1.50 2.59 -24.23
C GLU A 886 -1.27 1.95 -22.85
N ILE A 887 -1.96 2.42 -21.83
CA ILE A 887 -1.73 2.00 -20.45
C ILE A 887 -3.05 1.79 -19.73
N TRP A 888 -3.22 0.57 -19.21
CA TRP A 888 -4.39 0.14 -18.47
C TRP A 888 -4.00 -0.34 -17.06
N ARG A 889 -4.96 -0.24 -16.15
CA ARG A 889 -4.83 -0.70 -14.76
C ARG A 889 -6.16 -1.27 -14.29
N ASN A 890 -6.15 -2.49 -13.79
CA ASN A 890 -7.31 -3.07 -13.10
C ASN A 890 -7.46 -2.43 -11.71
N VAL A 891 -8.69 -2.23 -11.27
CA VAL A 891 -9.03 -1.62 -9.98
C VAL A 891 -10.02 -2.44 -9.18
#